data_AF-A0A6N7I5F4-F1
#
_entry.id   AF-A0A6N7I5F4-F1
#
_cell.length_a   1.000
_cell.length_b   1.000
_cell.length_c   1.000
_cell.angle_alpha   90.00
_cell.angle_beta   90.00
_cell.angle_gamma   90.00
#
_symmetry.space_group_name_H-M   'P 1'
#
loop_
_entity.id
_entity.type
_entity.pdbx_description
1 polymer ?
#
loop_
_entity_poly.entity_id
_entity_poly.type
_entity_poly.pdbx_seq_one_letter_code
_entity_poly.pdbx_strand_id
1 'polypeptide(L)'
;MCGIVAVLPAPASAAPPDLASLVQDLASLRLSESGSAAIEHAGRGHAGTKLASVNHALHGPAAAHELLSQPELWTRLWAETHRLSGELAAVDEQRDGVLRLKDALWTLQRDRLEWTHAIHDLLTANGANPATIGLPAVTGYAAVESALRSLDRLEVRGRDSAGLHVWVRSLAAANLYDTTGVHVERRKDPLQRNGTVELVGDGLCFTYKTAKVIGQLGDNGNRLREAIRADNFLLDALRLPDAEVSVLGHTRWASVGRVSEPNAHPLHHRLPGAAQQAPYTIAALNGDIDNHNRLRLEHGIDTGTEITTDAKVIPVLLARHLRGPDALAPEAIGMGFRDLVAECDGSFAIVAQCEQDPDTLLLAARGSGQALYVGFAPGAWIVTSEPYGLVGDTDRYLRVTGTLRAASGDGGTIVALRRKAAGELDGLARVDLDLTARPVEDREIVTTEVTTRDISLAGFTHFLLKELADAPTSVAKTLYGRTTDTELGKRVRLGEETLPTSVVSRLRSHSRRRLLFIGQGTAAVACRGIAEIARPLLDAELDVRAMPATELSAWHLEPDMSDCCVVAVSQSGTTTDTNRAVDLARARGAAVLCIVNRRHSDLAAKSDGVLYTSDGRDIEMAVASTKAFYAQITAGVLLILELRRRLRGSCAVADEGEDRLLNDVLQLPAKIGALVNDRAPFQRAARALATRKRYWSVVGSGLNQVAAAEIRIKLSELCYKAVPVDTTENKKHIDLSAESMIVVCAAGVGGGPADDIAAEVEIFAAHHNAPVVIATEGTAARFRAAEHVLPVPPTHPALAWVLSVVAGHLFAYECAAAIDESASAVRGLLDDLNDLDVIRNAPRALAAPIRRFLHRVRTGEFDGVLSAAQATRLADLRSALETGEPDAAVLDELRAALTAATNELTRTIDSVKHQAKT
;
A
#
# COMPACT_ATOMS: atom_id res chain seq x y z
N MET A 1 8.27 -4.72 -1.92
CA MET A 1 7.26 -4.56 -0.85
C MET A 1 6.26 -5.69 -1.01
N CYS A 2 5.87 -6.37 0.07
CA CYS A 2 4.94 -7.50 0.10
C CYS A 2 4.18 -7.44 1.44
N GLY A 3 3.05 -8.14 1.55
CA GLY A 3 2.29 -8.30 2.79
C GLY A 3 2.59 -9.64 3.45
N ILE A 4 3.01 -9.68 4.71
CA ILE A 4 2.94 -10.89 5.54
C ILE A 4 1.79 -10.71 6.54
N VAL A 5 1.03 -11.77 6.79
CA VAL A 5 0.18 -11.91 7.98
C VAL A 5 0.43 -13.26 8.66
N ALA A 6 0.46 -13.31 9.98
CA ALA A 6 0.33 -14.55 10.73
C ALA A 6 -0.60 -14.37 11.92
N VAL A 7 -1.44 -15.35 12.19
CA VAL A 7 -2.38 -15.34 13.32
C VAL A 7 -2.16 -16.60 14.14
N LEU A 8 -1.83 -16.42 15.42
CA LEU A 8 -1.64 -17.50 16.39
C LEU A 8 -2.55 -17.24 17.61
N PRO A 9 -3.77 -17.80 17.63
CA PRO A 9 -4.70 -17.69 18.75
C PRO A 9 -4.28 -18.56 19.93
N ALA A 10 -4.44 -18.05 21.15
CA ALA A 10 -4.36 -18.83 22.38
C ALA A 10 -5.51 -19.85 22.47
N PRO A 11 -5.38 -20.89 23.33
CA PRO A 11 -6.50 -21.78 23.62
C PRO A 11 -7.71 -20.99 24.14
N ALA A 12 -8.88 -21.33 23.61
CA ALA A 12 -10.16 -20.72 23.94
C ALA A 12 -10.42 -20.66 25.45
N SER A 13 -10.40 -19.47 26.06
CA SER A 13 -10.53 -19.34 27.52
C SER A 13 -11.12 -18.02 28.04
N ALA A 14 -11.63 -17.13 27.18
CA ALA A 14 -12.23 -15.88 27.63
C ALA A 14 -13.69 -16.04 28.09
N ALA A 15 -14.09 -15.28 29.11
CA ALA A 15 -15.48 -15.20 29.53
C ALA A 15 -16.33 -14.47 28.47
N PRO A 16 -17.54 -14.95 28.16
CA PRO A 16 -18.41 -14.29 27.19
C PRO A 16 -18.90 -12.93 27.72
N PRO A 17 -19.08 -11.93 26.83
CA PRO A 17 -19.63 -10.64 27.23
C PRO A 17 -21.14 -10.71 27.54
N ASP A 18 -21.62 -9.87 28.46
CA ASP A 18 -23.06 -9.68 28.68
C ASP A 18 -23.66 -8.78 27.58
N LEU A 19 -24.12 -9.40 26.49
CA LEU A 19 -24.69 -8.68 25.35
C LEU A 19 -25.93 -7.85 25.71
N ALA A 20 -26.73 -8.27 26.68
CA ALA A 20 -27.93 -7.54 27.07
C ALA A 20 -27.57 -6.20 27.73
N SER A 21 -26.56 -6.22 28.62
CA SER A 21 -25.98 -5.00 29.19
C SER A 21 -25.42 -4.09 28.09
N LEU A 22 -24.68 -4.63 27.13
CA LEU A 22 -24.08 -3.84 26.05
C LEU A 22 -25.14 -3.18 25.13
N VAL A 23 -26.25 -3.87 24.85
CA VAL A 23 -27.37 -3.27 24.11
C VAL A 23 -27.98 -2.12 24.90
N GLN A 24 -28.20 -2.30 26.19
CA GLN A 24 -28.76 -1.26 27.06
C GLN A 24 -27.84 -0.04 27.14
N ASP A 25 -26.53 -0.30 27.20
CA ASP A 25 -25.48 0.71 27.20
C ASP A 25 -25.55 1.59 25.95
N LEU A 26 -25.61 1.00 24.75
CA LEU A 26 -25.74 1.75 23.49
C LEU A 26 -27.09 2.47 23.39
N ALA A 27 -28.18 1.80 23.79
CA ALA A 27 -29.53 2.36 23.75
C ALA A 27 -29.69 3.59 24.65
N SER A 28 -28.87 3.71 25.71
CA SER A 28 -28.85 4.87 26.61
C SER A 28 -28.17 6.10 26.01
N LEU A 29 -27.33 5.94 24.98
CA LEU A 29 -26.58 7.04 24.38
C LEU A 29 -27.45 7.90 23.45
N ARG A 30 -27.30 9.22 23.56
CA ARG A 30 -27.88 10.23 22.66
C ARG A 30 -26.77 11.20 22.23
N LEU A 31 -26.55 11.33 20.93
CA LEU A 31 -25.51 12.16 20.31
C LEU A 31 -26.07 13.38 19.58
N SER A 32 -27.39 13.42 19.33
CA SER A 32 -28.08 14.46 18.54
C SER A 32 -28.56 15.70 19.31
N GLU A 33 -28.62 15.65 20.65
CA GLU A 33 -29.34 16.68 21.44
C GLU A 33 -28.49 17.90 21.85
N SER A 34 -27.24 18.00 21.42
CA SER A 34 -26.31 19.00 21.97
C SER A 34 -25.59 19.80 20.88
N GLY A 35 -25.45 21.12 21.07
CA GLY A 35 -24.62 21.94 20.19
C GLY A 35 -23.17 21.44 20.11
N SER A 36 -22.42 21.87 19.11
CA SER A 36 -21.09 21.32 18.76
C SER A 36 -20.08 21.22 19.93
N ALA A 37 -20.12 22.12 20.91
CA ALA A 37 -19.27 22.07 22.11
C ALA A 37 -19.64 20.94 23.09
N ALA A 38 -20.93 20.58 23.17
CA ALA A 38 -21.41 19.53 24.05
C ALA A 38 -21.21 18.12 23.43
N ILE A 39 -21.23 18.00 22.10
CA ILE A 39 -20.81 16.77 21.41
C ILE A 39 -19.31 16.52 21.59
N GLU A 40 -18.50 17.57 21.55
CA GLU A 40 -17.08 17.48 21.87
C GLU A 40 -16.84 17.01 23.31
N HIS A 41 -17.62 17.54 24.27
CA HIS A 41 -17.59 17.07 25.65
C HIS A 41 -18.07 15.62 25.79
N ALA A 42 -19.10 15.20 25.05
CA ALA A 42 -19.60 13.82 25.05
C ALA A 42 -18.56 12.84 24.47
N GLY A 43 -17.87 13.22 23.40
CA GLY A 43 -16.79 12.42 22.80
C GLY A 43 -15.55 12.29 23.68
N ARG A 44 -15.26 13.31 24.50
CA ARG A 44 -14.21 13.26 25.54
C ARG A 44 -14.74 12.79 26.91
N GLY A 45 -16.02 12.45 27.01
CA GLY A 45 -16.73 12.22 28.27
C GLY A 45 -17.40 10.84 28.32
N HIS A 46 -18.63 10.80 28.84
CA HIS A 46 -19.33 9.54 29.12
C HIS A 46 -19.57 8.69 27.87
N ALA A 47 -20.03 9.28 26.76
CA ALA A 47 -20.36 8.54 25.54
C ALA A 47 -19.13 7.89 24.89
N GLY A 48 -18.02 8.62 24.78
CA GLY A 48 -16.76 8.07 24.27
C GLY A 48 -16.25 6.91 25.13
N THR A 49 -16.28 7.06 26.46
CA THR A 49 -15.88 6.01 27.41
C THR A 49 -16.77 4.76 27.28
N LYS A 50 -18.07 4.97 27.13
CA LYS A 50 -19.04 3.87 27.00
C LYS A 50 -18.86 3.10 25.69
N LEU A 51 -18.71 3.80 24.57
CA LEU A 51 -18.42 3.17 23.27
C LEU A 51 -17.09 2.41 23.29
N ALA A 52 -16.05 2.96 23.91
CA ALA A 52 -14.78 2.25 24.08
C ALA A 52 -14.95 0.96 24.92
N SER A 53 -15.74 1.01 25.99
CA SER A 53 -16.07 -0.17 26.80
C SER A 53 -16.82 -1.24 26.00
N VAL A 54 -17.80 -0.85 25.18
CA VAL A 54 -18.54 -1.79 24.32
C VAL A 54 -17.62 -2.39 23.26
N ASN A 55 -16.76 -1.57 22.63
CA ASN A 55 -15.76 -2.04 21.67
C ASN A 55 -14.79 -3.06 22.27
N HIS A 56 -14.36 -2.84 23.51
CA HIS A 56 -13.49 -3.76 24.23
C HIS A 56 -14.21 -5.08 24.54
N ALA A 57 -15.45 -5.01 25.04
CA ALA A 57 -16.24 -6.19 25.39
C ALA A 57 -16.60 -7.06 24.19
N LEU A 58 -16.80 -6.46 23.00
CA LEU A 58 -17.14 -7.19 21.77
C LEU A 58 -15.91 -7.65 20.97
N HIS A 59 -14.71 -7.58 21.56
CA HIS A 59 -13.48 -7.92 20.87
C HIS A 59 -13.12 -9.41 21.00
N GLY A 60 -12.74 -10.02 19.87
CA GLY A 60 -12.14 -11.35 19.84
C GLY A 60 -13.15 -12.50 19.72
N PRO A 61 -12.65 -13.75 19.63
CA PRO A 61 -13.49 -14.90 19.28
C PRO A 61 -14.60 -15.22 20.28
N ALA A 62 -14.40 -14.98 21.58
CA ALA A 62 -15.42 -15.23 22.59
C ALA A 62 -16.63 -14.31 22.43
N ALA A 63 -16.41 -13.03 22.09
CA ALA A 63 -17.49 -12.11 21.77
C ALA A 63 -18.22 -12.50 20.49
N ALA A 64 -17.48 -12.91 19.44
CA ALA A 64 -18.08 -13.40 18.21
C ALA A 64 -18.96 -14.64 18.46
N HIS A 65 -18.47 -15.59 19.27
CA HIS A 65 -19.23 -16.79 19.66
C HIS A 65 -20.53 -16.45 20.38
N GLU A 66 -20.48 -15.50 21.32
CA GLU A 66 -21.66 -15.04 22.05
C GLU A 66 -22.68 -14.35 21.13
N LEU A 67 -22.22 -13.48 20.22
CA LEU A 67 -23.06 -12.82 19.22
C LEU A 67 -23.76 -13.82 18.28
N LEU A 68 -23.03 -14.84 17.81
CA LEU A 68 -23.58 -15.89 16.94
C LEU A 68 -24.63 -16.74 17.66
N SER A 69 -24.49 -16.91 18.98
CA SER A 69 -25.41 -17.69 19.81
C SER A 69 -26.70 -16.92 20.16
N GLN A 70 -26.68 -15.58 20.08
CA GLN A 70 -27.80 -14.69 20.44
C GLN A 70 -28.16 -13.71 19.29
N PRO A 71 -28.72 -14.20 18.16
CA PRO A 71 -28.96 -13.39 16.96
C PRO A 71 -29.92 -12.21 17.16
N GLU A 72 -30.86 -12.31 18.11
CA GLU A 72 -31.77 -11.22 18.45
C GLU A 72 -31.03 -10.02 19.08
N LEU A 73 -30.13 -10.29 20.03
CA LEU A 73 -29.32 -9.24 20.65
C LEU A 73 -28.29 -8.67 19.67
N TRP A 74 -27.71 -9.52 18.83
CA TRP A 74 -26.81 -9.07 17.77
C TRP A 74 -27.51 -8.09 16.80
N THR A 75 -28.74 -8.41 16.39
CA THR A 75 -29.56 -7.51 15.55
C THR A 75 -29.85 -6.18 16.24
N ARG A 76 -30.13 -6.21 17.55
CA ARG A 76 -30.35 -4.98 18.34
C ARG A 76 -29.08 -4.13 18.46
N LEU A 77 -27.91 -4.73 18.69
CA LEU A 77 -26.63 -4.01 18.67
C LEU A 77 -26.43 -3.30 17.32
N TRP A 78 -26.65 -4.01 16.22
CA TRP A 78 -26.58 -3.43 14.88
C TRP A 78 -27.52 -2.23 14.72
N ALA A 79 -28.77 -2.32 15.16
CA ALA A 79 -29.72 -1.21 15.09
C ALA A 79 -29.28 0.01 15.89
N GLU A 80 -28.78 -0.18 17.12
CA GLU A 80 -28.31 0.92 17.97
C GLU A 80 -27.07 1.61 17.41
N THR A 81 -26.12 0.86 16.83
CA THR A 81 -24.96 1.49 16.17
C THR A 81 -25.37 2.34 14.97
N HIS A 82 -26.31 1.87 14.14
CA HIS A 82 -26.82 2.64 13.01
C HIS A 82 -27.54 3.91 13.44
N ARG A 83 -28.34 3.84 14.52
CA ARG A 83 -28.97 5.03 15.11
C ARG A 83 -27.92 6.06 15.51
N LEU A 84 -26.90 5.64 16.26
CA LEU A 84 -25.83 6.53 16.73
C LEU A 84 -25.00 7.12 15.57
N SER A 85 -24.68 6.32 14.55
CA SER A 85 -24.00 6.80 13.34
C SER A 85 -24.84 7.84 12.58
N GLY A 86 -26.16 7.64 12.50
CA GLY A 86 -27.09 8.60 11.91
C GLY A 86 -27.15 9.92 12.69
N GLU A 87 -27.12 9.87 14.02
CA GLU A 87 -27.05 11.06 14.87
C GLU A 87 -25.75 11.85 14.67
N LEU A 88 -24.63 11.15 14.43
CA LEU A 88 -23.30 11.76 14.27
C LEU A 88 -23.02 12.26 12.83
N ALA A 89 -23.80 11.80 11.84
CA ALA A 89 -23.64 12.18 10.44
C ALA A 89 -23.89 13.68 10.19
N ALA A 90 -24.71 14.33 11.04
CA ALA A 90 -25.04 15.75 10.95
C ALA A 90 -23.99 16.67 11.61
N VAL A 91 -22.90 16.12 12.16
CA VAL A 91 -21.92 16.86 12.97
C VAL A 91 -20.60 17.03 12.20
N ASP A 92 -20.11 18.27 12.15
CA ASP A 92 -18.87 18.66 11.47
C ASP A 92 -17.64 17.90 11.99
N GLU A 93 -16.79 17.44 11.06
CA GLU A 93 -15.68 16.50 11.29
C GLU A 93 -14.43 17.14 11.88
N GLN A 94 -14.31 18.46 11.86
CA GLN A 94 -13.05 19.13 12.20
C GLN A 94 -12.72 19.23 13.70
N ARG A 95 -13.42 18.50 14.57
CA ARG A 95 -13.19 18.53 16.02
C ARG A 95 -12.81 17.15 16.56
N ASP A 96 -11.71 17.07 17.32
CA ASP A 96 -11.14 15.83 17.86
C ASP A 96 -12.15 14.92 18.59
N GLY A 97 -13.08 15.50 19.35
CA GLY A 97 -14.10 14.74 20.07
C GLY A 97 -15.09 14.01 19.15
N VAL A 98 -15.44 14.63 18.02
CA VAL A 98 -16.31 14.02 16.99
C VAL A 98 -15.57 12.91 16.27
N LEU A 99 -14.30 13.13 15.94
CA LEU A 99 -13.46 12.13 15.28
C LEU A 99 -13.35 10.84 16.09
N ARG A 100 -13.09 10.94 17.40
CA ARG A 100 -13.04 9.78 18.31
C ARG A 100 -14.35 9.01 18.37
N LEU A 101 -15.50 9.71 18.39
CA LEU A 101 -16.82 9.04 18.36
C LEU A 101 -17.05 8.32 17.03
N LYS A 102 -16.71 8.96 15.91
CA LYS A 102 -16.82 8.36 14.57
C LYS A 102 -15.93 7.12 14.46
N ASP A 103 -14.70 7.18 14.97
CA ASP A 103 -13.77 6.06 14.98
C ASP A 103 -14.30 4.93 15.87
N ALA A 104 -14.80 5.24 17.07
CA ALA A 104 -15.35 4.22 17.98
C ALA A 104 -16.60 3.52 17.39
N LEU A 105 -17.52 4.27 16.79
CA LEU A 105 -18.68 3.68 16.11
C LEU A 105 -18.28 2.89 14.87
N TRP A 106 -17.30 3.38 14.10
CA TRP A 106 -16.75 2.68 12.96
C TRP A 106 -16.14 1.35 13.38
N THR A 107 -15.29 1.32 14.42
CA THR A 107 -14.71 0.09 14.96
C THR A 107 -15.81 -0.89 15.39
N LEU A 108 -16.85 -0.40 16.07
CA LEU A 108 -17.95 -1.26 16.50
C LEU A 108 -18.67 -1.91 15.31
N GLN A 109 -19.00 -1.12 14.29
CA GLN A 109 -19.71 -1.59 13.11
C GLN A 109 -18.83 -2.48 12.23
N ARG A 110 -17.65 -1.98 11.85
CA ARG A 110 -16.78 -2.57 10.82
C ARG A 110 -15.84 -3.64 11.37
N ASP A 111 -15.32 -3.45 12.58
CA ASP A 111 -14.26 -4.31 13.13
C ASP A 111 -14.76 -5.29 14.19
N ARG A 112 -15.99 -5.13 14.69
CA ARG A 112 -16.62 -6.08 15.62
C ARG A 112 -17.80 -6.81 14.98
N LEU A 113 -18.82 -6.05 14.56
CA LEU A 113 -20.06 -6.64 14.06
C LEU A 113 -19.95 -7.21 12.63
N GLU A 114 -19.36 -6.47 11.68
CA GLU A 114 -19.10 -7.01 10.33
C GLU A 114 -18.09 -8.15 10.33
N TRP A 115 -17.08 -8.10 11.22
CA TRP A 115 -16.14 -9.20 11.38
C TRP A 115 -16.85 -10.48 11.85
N THR A 116 -17.74 -10.36 12.85
CA THR A 116 -18.60 -11.48 13.29
C THR A 116 -19.52 -11.97 12.17
N HIS A 117 -20.03 -11.06 11.32
CA HIS A 117 -20.82 -11.44 10.15
C HIS A 117 -20.01 -12.24 9.12
N ALA A 118 -18.76 -11.84 8.86
CA ALA A 118 -17.90 -12.59 7.95
C ALA A 118 -17.56 -14.00 8.49
N ILE A 119 -17.39 -14.12 9.82
CA ILE A 119 -17.26 -15.42 10.50
C ILE A 119 -18.55 -16.25 10.32
N HIS A 120 -19.73 -15.64 10.50
CA HIS A 120 -21.02 -16.28 10.28
C HIS A 120 -21.13 -16.85 8.85
N ASP A 121 -20.80 -16.05 7.84
CA ASP A 121 -20.86 -16.47 6.43
C ASP A 121 -19.95 -17.66 6.16
N LEU A 122 -18.73 -17.64 6.69
CA LEU A 122 -17.77 -18.73 6.51
C LEU A 122 -18.22 -20.01 7.22
N LEU A 123 -18.75 -19.87 8.44
CA LEU A 123 -19.26 -20.98 9.23
C LEU A 123 -20.49 -21.63 8.57
N THR A 124 -21.40 -20.83 8.01
CA THR A 124 -22.66 -21.32 7.42
C THR A 124 -22.53 -21.78 5.96
N ALA A 125 -21.36 -21.60 5.34
CA ALA A 125 -21.11 -21.93 3.92
C ALA A 125 -21.46 -23.38 3.53
N ASN A 126 -21.38 -24.34 4.47
CA ASN A 126 -21.78 -25.73 4.27
C ASN A 126 -23.00 -26.16 5.10
N GLY A 127 -23.81 -25.21 5.56
CA GLY A 127 -25.09 -25.45 6.24
C GLY A 127 -25.01 -25.70 7.75
N ALA A 128 -23.89 -25.38 8.43
CA ALA A 128 -23.82 -25.49 9.88
C ALA A 128 -24.70 -24.48 10.61
N ASN A 129 -25.20 -24.88 11.79
CA ASN A 129 -25.95 -24.01 12.68
C ASN A 129 -24.99 -23.27 13.64
N PRO A 130 -24.86 -21.92 13.54
CA PRO A 130 -23.97 -21.14 14.40
C PRO A 130 -24.24 -21.33 15.90
N ALA A 131 -25.49 -21.55 16.29
CA ALA A 131 -25.89 -21.67 17.70
C ALA A 131 -25.37 -22.95 18.38
N THR A 132 -24.88 -23.93 17.60
CA THR A 132 -24.36 -25.21 18.13
C THR A 132 -22.84 -25.32 17.99
N ILE A 133 -22.17 -24.31 17.41
CA ILE A 133 -20.72 -24.36 17.20
C ILE A 133 -19.99 -23.96 18.48
N GLY A 134 -18.97 -24.74 18.84
CA GLY A 134 -18.14 -24.48 20.02
C GLY A 134 -17.15 -23.34 19.81
N LEU A 135 -16.68 -22.75 20.91
CA LEU A 135 -15.71 -21.66 20.89
C LEU A 135 -14.37 -22.00 20.18
N PRO A 136 -13.80 -23.22 20.28
CA PRO A 136 -12.59 -23.59 19.51
C PRO A 136 -12.78 -23.42 18.00
N ALA A 137 -13.94 -23.85 17.48
CA ALA A 137 -14.26 -23.71 16.07
C ALA A 137 -14.44 -22.24 15.67
N VAL A 138 -15.17 -21.43 16.45
CA VAL A 138 -15.28 -19.98 16.21
C VAL A 138 -13.90 -19.31 16.23
N THR A 139 -13.01 -19.73 17.13
CA THR A 139 -11.63 -19.24 17.19
C THR A 139 -10.85 -19.56 15.92
N GLY A 140 -11.00 -20.77 15.38
CA GLY A 140 -10.41 -21.16 14.10
C GLY A 140 -10.93 -20.32 12.91
N TYR A 141 -12.25 -20.16 12.79
CA TYR A 141 -12.86 -19.32 11.76
C TYR A 141 -12.44 -17.85 11.89
N ALA A 142 -12.40 -17.33 13.12
CA ALA A 142 -11.93 -15.98 13.43
C ALA A 142 -10.47 -15.77 12.99
N ALA A 143 -9.59 -16.73 13.25
CA ALA A 143 -8.19 -16.64 12.83
C ALA A 143 -8.04 -16.58 11.29
N VAL A 144 -8.82 -17.38 10.56
CA VAL A 144 -8.86 -17.35 9.09
C VAL A 144 -9.37 -16.00 8.59
N GLU A 145 -10.47 -15.49 9.14
CA GLU A 145 -11.05 -14.21 8.70
C GLU A 145 -10.15 -13.01 9.04
N SER A 146 -9.54 -12.97 10.24
CA SER A 146 -8.58 -11.92 10.60
C SER A 146 -7.37 -11.91 9.66
N ALA A 147 -6.88 -13.10 9.26
CA ALA A 147 -5.82 -13.19 8.27
C ALA A 147 -6.25 -12.65 6.90
N LEU A 148 -7.45 -13.00 6.42
CA LEU A 148 -7.98 -12.54 5.13
C LEU A 148 -8.19 -11.01 5.11
N ARG A 149 -8.77 -10.43 6.17
CA ARG A 149 -8.93 -8.96 6.28
C ARG A 149 -7.59 -8.23 6.36
N SER A 150 -6.62 -8.82 7.03
CA SER A 150 -5.25 -8.29 7.04
C SER A 150 -4.63 -8.32 5.64
N LEU A 151 -4.81 -9.43 4.89
CA LEU A 151 -4.35 -9.52 3.51
C LEU A 151 -5.02 -8.49 2.60
N ASP A 152 -6.32 -8.24 2.74
CA ASP A 152 -7.02 -7.22 1.95
C ASP A 152 -6.38 -5.83 2.12
N ARG A 153 -6.07 -5.47 3.38
CA ARG A 153 -5.41 -4.19 3.69
C ARG A 153 -3.96 -4.15 3.20
N LEU A 154 -3.29 -5.30 3.14
CA LEU A 154 -1.89 -5.43 2.70
C LEU A 154 -1.75 -5.66 1.18
N GLU A 155 -2.84 -5.92 0.45
CA GLU A 155 -2.80 -6.19 -0.98
C GLU A 155 -2.25 -4.99 -1.78
N VAL A 156 -2.44 -3.76 -1.28
CA VAL A 156 -1.81 -2.55 -1.84
C VAL A 156 -0.28 -2.58 -1.83
N ARG A 157 0.33 -3.43 -1.00
CA ARG A 157 1.79 -3.61 -0.94
C ARG A 157 2.31 -4.69 -1.87
N GLY A 158 1.46 -5.55 -2.42
CA GLY A 158 1.83 -6.58 -3.38
C GLY A 158 0.59 -7.33 -3.85
N ARG A 159 0.30 -7.29 -5.16
CA ARG A 159 -0.97 -7.80 -5.73
C ARG A 159 -0.77 -8.93 -6.74
N ASP A 160 0.47 -9.23 -7.13
CA ASP A 160 0.75 -10.18 -8.20
C ASP A 160 0.22 -11.58 -7.87
N SER A 161 0.29 -11.94 -6.60
CA SER A 161 -0.24 -13.20 -6.07
C SER A 161 -0.50 -13.09 -4.58
N ALA A 162 -1.33 -13.98 -4.06
CA ALA A 162 -1.55 -14.13 -2.63
C ALA A 162 -1.65 -15.61 -2.27
N GLY A 163 -1.41 -15.91 -1.00
CA GLY A 163 -1.62 -17.24 -0.46
C GLY A 163 -1.96 -17.23 1.02
N LEU A 164 -2.65 -18.28 1.44
CA LEU A 164 -3.04 -18.55 2.81
C LEU A 164 -2.73 -20.01 3.12
N HIS A 165 -2.01 -20.24 4.21
CA HIS A 165 -1.76 -21.54 4.79
C HIS A 165 -2.50 -21.61 6.12
N VAL A 166 -3.37 -22.62 6.29
CA VAL A 166 -4.13 -22.86 7.51
C VAL A 166 -3.71 -24.21 8.08
N TRP A 167 -3.18 -24.21 9.30
CA TRP A 167 -2.83 -25.44 10.01
C TRP A 167 -3.87 -25.68 11.10
N VAL A 168 -4.57 -26.81 11.02
CA VAL A 168 -5.58 -27.24 12.01
C VAL A 168 -5.05 -28.48 12.73
N ARG A 169 -4.74 -28.36 14.02
CA ARG A 169 -4.30 -29.47 14.86
C ARG A 169 -5.45 -30.01 15.69
N SER A 170 -5.57 -31.33 15.78
CA SER A 170 -6.58 -32.01 16.59
C SER A 170 -6.23 -33.50 16.71
N LEU A 171 -6.54 -34.12 17.85
CA LEU A 171 -6.39 -35.56 18.03
C LEU A 171 -7.26 -36.37 17.05
N ALA A 172 -8.30 -35.76 16.49
CA ALA A 172 -9.20 -36.36 15.50
C ALA A 172 -8.79 -36.06 14.04
N ALA A 173 -7.73 -35.28 13.80
CA ALA A 173 -7.31 -34.86 12.46
C ALA A 173 -6.98 -36.04 11.53
N ALA A 174 -6.24 -37.03 12.04
CA ALA A 174 -5.89 -38.24 11.28
C ALA A 174 -7.14 -39.05 10.90
N ASN A 175 -8.09 -39.20 11.84
CA ASN A 175 -9.34 -39.91 11.56
C ASN A 175 -10.17 -39.19 10.49
N LEU A 176 -10.24 -37.86 10.54
CA LEU A 176 -10.93 -37.05 9.54
C LEU A 176 -10.26 -37.16 8.16
N TYR A 177 -8.93 -37.22 8.13
CA TYR A 177 -8.14 -37.44 6.91
C TYR A 177 -8.43 -38.82 6.30
N ASP A 178 -8.43 -39.87 7.12
CA ASP A 178 -8.62 -41.24 6.65
C ASP A 178 -10.05 -41.48 6.14
N THR A 179 -11.07 -40.94 6.80
CA THR A 179 -12.48 -41.09 6.38
C THR A 179 -12.79 -40.40 5.05
N THR A 180 -11.99 -39.41 4.66
CA THR A 180 -12.14 -38.63 3.42
C THR A 180 -11.06 -38.95 2.37
N GLY A 181 -10.18 -39.92 2.66
CA GLY A 181 -8.84 -40.06 2.08
C GLY A 181 -8.72 -40.01 0.56
N VAL A 182 -9.68 -40.56 -0.20
CA VAL A 182 -9.65 -40.56 -1.68
C VAL A 182 -9.69 -39.14 -2.25
N HIS A 183 -10.44 -38.23 -1.63
CA HIS A 183 -10.52 -36.84 -2.07
C HIS A 183 -9.28 -36.05 -1.70
N VAL A 184 -8.63 -36.40 -0.59
CA VAL A 184 -7.45 -35.69 -0.07
C VAL A 184 -6.16 -36.14 -0.75
N GLU A 185 -6.01 -37.43 -1.08
CA GLU A 185 -4.86 -37.92 -1.85
C GLU A 185 -4.73 -37.21 -3.21
N ARG A 186 -5.86 -36.90 -3.85
CA ARG A 186 -5.90 -36.13 -5.11
C ARG A 186 -5.53 -34.66 -4.95
N ARG A 187 -5.36 -34.18 -3.71
CA ARG A 187 -4.98 -32.81 -3.36
C ARG A 187 -3.53 -32.72 -2.86
N LYS A 188 -2.76 -33.81 -2.87
CA LYS A 188 -1.32 -33.77 -2.61
C LYS A 188 -0.59 -33.20 -3.82
N ASP A 189 -0.14 -31.95 -3.75
CA ASP A 189 0.66 -31.31 -4.80
C ASP A 189 2.03 -30.88 -4.24
N PRO A 190 3.16 -31.46 -4.71
CA PRO A 190 4.50 -31.06 -4.25
C PRO A 190 4.82 -29.59 -4.60
N LEU A 191 4.15 -29.00 -5.58
CA LEU A 191 4.27 -27.59 -5.95
C LEU A 191 3.42 -26.66 -5.07
N GLN A 192 2.64 -27.22 -4.14
CA GLN A 192 1.85 -26.49 -3.15
C GLN A 192 0.91 -25.45 -3.78
N ARG A 193 0.20 -25.87 -4.83
CA ARG A 193 -0.77 -25.03 -5.54
C ARG A 193 -2.07 -24.87 -4.76
N ASN A 194 -3.01 -24.07 -5.28
CA ASN A 194 -4.29 -23.84 -4.65
C ASN A 194 -5.04 -25.15 -4.34
N GLY A 195 -5.58 -25.27 -3.13
CA GLY A 195 -6.33 -26.43 -2.67
C GLY A 195 -5.46 -27.59 -2.16
N THR A 196 -4.14 -27.43 -2.06
CA THR A 196 -3.25 -28.47 -1.52
C THR A 196 -3.60 -28.79 -0.06
N VAL A 197 -3.62 -30.08 0.29
CA VAL A 197 -3.82 -30.53 1.68
C VAL A 197 -2.82 -31.61 2.06
N GLU A 198 -2.27 -31.49 3.26
CA GLU A 198 -1.26 -32.41 3.79
C GLU A 198 -1.57 -32.77 5.26
N LEU A 199 -1.40 -34.03 5.61
CA LEU A 199 -1.37 -34.50 7.00
C LEU A 199 0.07 -34.37 7.53
N VAL A 200 0.22 -33.66 8.64
CA VAL A 200 1.51 -33.28 9.26
C VAL A 200 1.38 -33.51 10.77
N GLY A 201 2.03 -34.56 11.29
CA GLY A 201 1.87 -34.98 12.68
C GLY A 201 0.40 -35.25 13.06
N ASP A 202 -0.10 -34.50 14.04
CA ASP A 202 -1.49 -34.49 14.53
C ASP A 202 -2.36 -33.40 13.88
N GLY A 203 -1.94 -32.82 12.75
CA GLY A 203 -2.63 -31.71 12.12
C GLY A 203 -2.76 -31.80 10.60
N LEU A 204 -3.70 -31.00 10.09
CA LEU A 204 -4.01 -30.84 8.68
C LEU A 204 -3.55 -29.45 8.20
N CYS A 205 -2.73 -29.43 7.17
CA CYS A 205 -2.23 -28.21 6.53
C CYS A 205 -2.96 -27.97 5.22
N PHE A 206 -3.72 -26.87 5.14
CA PHE A 206 -4.47 -26.44 3.95
C PHE A 206 -3.77 -25.26 3.31
N THR A 207 -3.64 -25.27 1.97
CA THR A 207 -3.04 -24.15 1.22
C THR A 207 -3.99 -23.64 0.15
N TYR A 208 -4.22 -22.32 0.16
CA TYR A 208 -4.98 -21.59 -0.84
C TYR A 208 -4.07 -20.55 -1.48
N LYS A 209 -4.05 -20.49 -2.81
CA LYS A 209 -3.16 -19.57 -3.55
C LYS A 209 -3.85 -19.04 -4.79
N THR A 210 -3.45 -17.85 -5.19
CA THR A 210 -3.87 -17.27 -6.46
C THR A 210 -2.75 -16.39 -7.02
N ALA A 211 -2.62 -16.34 -8.33
CA ALA A 211 -1.62 -15.51 -9.00
C ALA A 211 -2.22 -14.86 -10.24
N LYS A 212 -2.22 -13.52 -10.26
CA LYS A 212 -2.73 -12.73 -11.38
C LYS A 212 -2.00 -11.38 -11.44
N VAL A 213 -1.20 -11.18 -12.49
CA VAL A 213 -0.43 -9.94 -12.71
C VAL A 213 -1.35 -8.72 -12.83
N ILE A 214 -2.53 -8.88 -13.44
CA ILE A 214 -3.46 -7.77 -13.72
C ILE A 214 -4.82 -8.03 -13.09
N GLY A 215 -5.35 -7.06 -12.35
CA GLY A 215 -6.66 -7.13 -11.71
C GLY A 215 -6.85 -5.98 -10.72
N GLN A 216 -7.98 -5.98 -10.02
CA GLN A 216 -8.33 -4.92 -9.08
C GLN A 216 -7.90 -5.30 -7.65
N LEU A 217 -7.75 -4.31 -6.76
CA LEU A 217 -7.58 -4.60 -5.34
C LEU A 217 -8.83 -5.35 -4.84
N GLY A 218 -8.64 -6.33 -3.96
CA GLY A 218 -9.66 -7.23 -3.46
C GLY A 218 -9.82 -8.52 -4.27
N ASP A 219 -9.36 -8.56 -5.54
CA ASP A 219 -9.47 -9.76 -6.38
C ASP A 219 -8.84 -11.00 -5.73
N ASN A 220 -7.65 -10.85 -5.13
CA ASN A 220 -6.94 -11.98 -4.55
C ASN A 220 -7.63 -12.45 -3.26
N GLY A 221 -8.00 -11.52 -2.38
CA GLY A 221 -8.75 -11.82 -1.17
C GLY A 221 -10.08 -12.51 -1.46
N ASN A 222 -10.81 -12.07 -2.49
CA ASN A 222 -12.06 -12.70 -2.93
C ASN A 222 -11.84 -14.11 -3.44
N ARG A 223 -10.83 -14.35 -4.29
CA ARG A 223 -10.50 -15.71 -4.77
C ARG A 223 -10.12 -16.66 -3.64
N LEU A 224 -9.35 -16.18 -2.66
CA LEU A 224 -9.03 -16.98 -1.48
C LEU A 224 -10.30 -17.31 -0.68
N ARG A 225 -11.18 -16.34 -0.43
CA ARG A 225 -12.48 -16.56 0.23
C ARG A 225 -13.36 -17.56 -0.51
N GLU A 226 -13.47 -17.46 -1.83
CA GLU A 226 -14.23 -18.40 -2.66
C GLU A 226 -13.68 -19.83 -2.53
N ALA A 227 -12.36 -20.00 -2.63
CA ALA A 227 -11.71 -21.31 -2.50
C ALA A 227 -11.92 -21.92 -1.10
N ILE A 228 -11.82 -21.11 -0.04
CA ILE A 228 -12.03 -21.54 1.34
C ILE A 228 -13.50 -21.90 1.59
N ARG A 229 -14.45 -21.05 1.16
CA ARG A 229 -15.90 -21.28 1.32
C ARG A 229 -16.36 -22.55 0.59
N ALA A 230 -15.73 -22.88 -0.53
CA ALA A 230 -16.03 -24.10 -1.29
C ALA A 230 -15.39 -25.37 -0.70
N ASP A 231 -14.48 -25.25 0.28
CA ASP A 231 -13.70 -26.37 0.80
C ASP A 231 -14.30 -26.94 2.09
N ASN A 232 -15.31 -27.80 1.93
CA ASN A 232 -15.96 -28.48 3.06
C ASN A 232 -14.98 -29.22 3.98
N PHE A 233 -13.85 -29.70 3.46
CA PHE A 233 -12.87 -30.44 4.26
C PHE A 233 -12.16 -29.54 5.29
N LEU A 234 -11.82 -28.31 4.91
CA LEU A 234 -11.32 -27.32 5.87
C LEU A 234 -12.41 -26.96 6.88
N LEU A 235 -13.64 -26.69 6.41
CA LEU A 235 -14.73 -26.29 7.28
C LEU A 235 -15.04 -27.37 8.34
N ASP A 236 -14.95 -28.65 7.98
CA ASP A 236 -15.13 -29.75 8.92
C ASP A 236 -13.93 -29.92 9.86
N ALA A 237 -12.70 -29.71 9.38
CA ALA A 237 -11.50 -29.73 10.23
C ALA A 237 -11.54 -28.63 11.30
N LEU A 238 -11.97 -27.42 10.93
CA LEU A 238 -12.13 -26.30 11.86
C LEU A 238 -13.19 -26.56 12.95
N ARG A 239 -14.09 -27.53 12.75
CA ARG A 239 -15.16 -27.88 13.70
C ARG A 239 -14.78 -28.97 14.69
N LEU A 240 -13.59 -29.54 14.58
CA LEU A 240 -13.13 -30.52 15.55
C LEU A 240 -13.14 -29.88 16.96
N PRO A 241 -13.66 -30.56 17.99
CA PRO A 241 -13.87 -29.95 19.31
C PRO A 241 -12.60 -29.39 19.99
N ASP A 242 -11.45 -29.96 19.64
CA ASP A 242 -10.11 -29.62 20.13
C ASP A 242 -9.25 -28.94 19.05
N ALA A 243 -9.87 -28.36 18.01
CA ALA A 243 -9.16 -27.71 16.92
C ALA A 243 -8.31 -26.52 17.43
N GLU A 244 -7.00 -26.61 17.25
CA GLU A 244 -6.07 -25.50 17.41
C GLU A 244 -5.59 -25.03 16.03
N VAL A 245 -5.76 -23.75 15.75
CA VAL A 245 -5.49 -23.20 14.42
C VAL A 245 -4.29 -22.26 14.45
N SER A 246 -3.45 -22.31 13.42
CA SER A 246 -2.54 -21.22 13.06
C SER A 246 -2.73 -20.86 11.59
N VAL A 247 -2.56 -19.58 11.27
CA VAL A 247 -2.73 -19.09 9.90
C VAL A 247 -1.49 -18.29 9.53
N LEU A 248 -0.92 -18.58 8.36
CA LEU A 248 0.15 -17.79 7.74
C LEU A 248 -0.31 -17.38 6.35
N GLY A 249 -0.32 -16.09 6.07
CA GLY A 249 -0.75 -15.52 4.80
C GLY A 249 0.30 -14.60 4.22
N HIS A 250 0.22 -14.41 2.89
CA HIS A 250 1.09 -13.49 2.19
C HIS A 250 0.42 -12.86 0.97
N THR A 251 0.73 -11.59 0.72
CA THR A 251 0.50 -10.94 -0.56
C THR A 251 1.85 -10.57 -1.19
N ARG A 252 2.08 -10.97 -2.43
CA ARG A 252 3.40 -10.93 -3.07
C ARG A 252 3.43 -9.90 -4.19
N TRP A 253 4.46 -9.06 -4.14
CA TRP A 253 5.03 -8.40 -5.32
C TRP A 253 6.26 -9.20 -5.74
N ALA A 254 6.25 -9.74 -6.95
CA ALA A 254 7.35 -10.57 -7.43
C ALA A 254 8.61 -9.72 -7.76
N SER A 255 9.63 -9.76 -6.90
CA SER A 255 10.99 -9.26 -7.16
C SER A 255 11.88 -10.35 -7.78
N VAL A 256 11.91 -11.54 -7.18
CA VAL A 256 12.64 -12.72 -7.65
C VAL A 256 11.68 -13.86 -7.96
N GLY A 257 11.69 -14.34 -9.20
CA GLY A 257 10.86 -15.44 -9.68
C GLY A 257 9.50 -15.00 -10.24
N ARG A 258 8.94 -15.80 -11.15
CA ARG A 258 7.72 -15.45 -11.92
C ARG A 258 6.47 -15.35 -11.04
N VAL A 259 5.43 -14.69 -11.58
CA VAL A 259 4.10 -14.63 -10.96
C VAL A 259 3.33 -15.91 -11.31
N SER A 260 3.17 -16.81 -10.34
CA SER A 260 2.44 -18.08 -10.49
C SER A 260 2.13 -18.67 -9.11
N GLU A 261 1.11 -19.53 -8.98
CA GLU A 261 0.76 -20.17 -7.70
C GLU A 261 1.93 -20.89 -7.00
N PRO A 262 2.80 -21.67 -7.67
CA PRO A 262 3.96 -22.30 -7.01
C PRO A 262 4.97 -21.32 -6.40
N ASN A 263 4.94 -20.05 -6.84
CA ASN A 263 5.81 -18.97 -6.35
C ASN A 263 5.09 -18.04 -5.37
N ALA A 264 3.79 -18.19 -5.16
CA ALA A 264 3.06 -17.44 -4.15
C ALA A 264 3.37 -18.02 -2.77
N HIS A 265 3.64 -17.14 -1.81
CA HIS A 265 3.92 -17.53 -0.43
C HIS A 265 2.59 -17.74 0.31
N PRO A 266 2.57 -18.49 1.43
CA PRO A 266 3.70 -19.18 2.06
C PRO A 266 4.22 -20.39 1.28
N LEU A 267 5.46 -20.79 1.56
CA LEU A 267 6.13 -21.94 0.95
C LEU A 267 6.53 -22.96 2.01
N HIS A 268 6.29 -24.24 1.73
CA HIS A 268 6.74 -25.36 2.56
C HIS A 268 8.11 -25.90 2.16
N HIS A 269 8.69 -26.79 2.95
CA HIS A 269 10.03 -27.34 2.75
C HIS A 269 10.17 -28.35 1.60
N ARG A 270 9.08 -28.96 1.11
CA ARG A 270 9.18 -30.09 0.18
C ARG A 270 9.78 -29.68 -1.16
N LEU A 271 10.59 -30.56 -1.73
CA LEU A 271 11.16 -30.42 -3.07
C LEU A 271 10.57 -31.47 -4.02
N PRO A 272 10.31 -31.14 -5.31
CA PRO A 272 9.87 -32.13 -6.29
C PRO A 272 10.84 -33.32 -6.36
N GLY A 273 10.32 -34.55 -6.23
CA GLY A 273 11.12 -35.78 -6.35
C GLY A 273 12.05 -36.11 -5.18
N ALA A 274 12.04 -35.34 -4.08
CA ALA A 274 12.87 -35.60 -2.90
C ALA A 274 12.16 -36.49 -1.85
N ALA A 275 12.93 -37.29 -1.12
CA ALA A 275 12.43 -38.12 -0.03
C ALA A 275 12.01 -37.30 1.20
N GLN A 276 10.94 -37.72 1.86
CA GLN A 276 10.23 -36.98 2.92
C GLN A 276 10.79 -37.28 4.32
N GLN A 277 12.09 -37.01 4.55
CA GLN A 277 12.78 -37.31 5.81
C GLN A 277 13.13 -36.07 6.66
N ALA A 278 12.44 -34.95 6.47
CA ALA A 278 12.68 -33.72 7.21
C ALA A 278 11.39 -33.23 7.88
N PRO A 279 11.48 -32.52 9.02
CA PRO A 279 10.30 -31.99 9.66
C PRO A 279 9.57 -30.99 8.75
N TYR A 280 8.24 -30.98 8.81
CA TYR A 280 7.45 -30.00 8.09
C TYR A 280 7.73 -28.59 8.61
N THR A 281 8.12 -27.71 7.69
CA THR A 281 8.24 -26.27 7.95
C THR A 281 7.55 -25.47 6.85
N ILE A 282 6.96 -24.34 7.24
CA ILE A 282 6.32 -23.37 6.36
C ILE A 282 6.89 -21.98 6.64
N ALA A 283 7.13 -21.17 5.61
CA ALA A 283 7.60 -19.80 5.78
C ALA A 283 7.06 -18.82 4.73
N ALA A 284 7.05 -17.55 5.09
CA ALA A 284 6.79 -16.43 4.20
C ALA A 284 7.93 -15.41 4.30
N LEU A 285 8.26 -14.78 3.16
CA LEU A 285 9.35 -13.82 3.02
C LEU A 285 8.83 -12.48 2.51
N ASN A 286 9.31 -11.41 3.14
CA ASN A 286 9.33 -10.06 2.60
C ASN A 286 10.77 -9.61 2.39
N GLY A 287 11.04 -8.89 1.31
CA GLY A 287 12.40 -8.58 0.88
C GLY A 287 13.01 -9.71 0.07
N ASP A 288 14.32 -9.65 -0.12
CA ASP A 288 15.05 -10.57 -0.99
C ASP A 288 16.18 -11.27 -0.22
N ILE A 289 16.43 -12.54 -0.56
CA ILE A 289 17.63 -13.28 -0.17
C ILE A 289 18.64 -13.19 -1.32
N ASP A 290 19.59 -12.27 -1.21
CA ASP A 290 20.53 -11.92 -2.28
C ASP A 290 21.42 -13.12 -2.67
N ASN A 291 21.76 -13.96 -1.68
CA ASN A 291 22.63 -15.12 -1.87
C ASN A 291 21.87 -16.44 -2.12
N HIS A 292 20.57 -16.42 -2.46
CA HIS A 292 19.76 -17.64 -2.64
C HIS A 292 20.34 -18.63 -3.66
N ASN A 293 20.93 -18.16 -4.76
CA ASN A 293 21.55 -19.04 -5.76
C ASN A 293 22.74 -19.81 -5.19
N ARG A 294 23.56 -19.15 -4.36
CA ARG A 294 24.66 -19.79 -3.63
C ARG A 294 24.13 -20.84 -2.66
N LEU A 295 23.13 -20.48 -1.84
CA LEU A 295 22.50 -21.39 -0.89
C LEU A 295 21.89 -22.62 -1.57
N ARG A 296 21.25 -22.43 -2.74
CA ARG A 296 20.70 -23.55 -3.53
C ARG A 296 21.80 -24.52 -3.99
N LEU A 297 22.93 -24.00 -4.45
CA LEU A 297 24.05 -24.81 -4.90
C LEU A 297 24.74 -25.53 -3.73
N GLU A 298 25.12 -24.80 -2.69
CA GLU A 298 25.84 -25.32 -1.51
C GLU A 298 25.07 -26.45 -0.82
N HIS A 299 23.75 -26.29 -0.72
CA HIS A 299 22.92 -27.26 -0.04
C HIS A 299 22.18 -28.21 -1.00
N GLY A 300 22.46 -28.19 -2.30
CA GLY A 300 21.79 -29.06 -3.30
C GLY A 300 20.26 -28.95 -3.26
N ILE A 301 19.72 -27.73 -3.29
CA ILE A 301 18.28 -27.45 -3.33
C ILE A 301 17.83 -27.38 -4.80
N ASP A 302 17.23 -28.45 -5.30
CA ASP A 302 16.56 -28.46 -6.60
C ASP A 302 15.07 -28.11 -6.44
N THR A 303 14.68 -26.93 -6.90
CA THR A 303 13.30 -26.44 -6.86
C THR A 303 12.50 -26.80 -8.11
N GLY A 304 13.10 -27.48 -9.08
CA GLY A 304 12.54 -27.67 -10.42
C GLY A 304 12.39 -26.36 -11.20
N THR A 305 11.66 -26.41 -12.31
CA THR A 305 11.42 -25.25 -13.20
C THR A 305 10.27 -24.35 -12.76
N GLU A 306 9.36 -24.88 -11.95
CA GLU A 306 8.11 -24.20 -11.59
C GLU A 306 8.29 -23.20 -10.43
N ILE A 307 9.13 -23.54 -9.45
CA ILE A 307 9.42 -22.72 -8.28
C ILE A 307 10.74 -21.97 -8.52
N THR A 308 10.61 -20.67 -8.75
CA THR A 308 11.69 -19.75 -9.17
C THR A 308 11.99 -18.65 -8.14
N THR A 309 11.18 -18.52 -7.08
CA THR A 309 11.40 -17.57 -5.99
C THR A 309 12.53 -18.00 -5.05
N ASP A 310 13.32 -17.01 -4.63
CA ASP A 310 14.33 -17.10 -3.58
C ASP A 310 13.78 -17.64 -2.25
N ALA A 311 12.57 -17.25 -1.86
CA ALA A 311 11.94 -17.62 -0.60
C ALA A 311 11.85 -19.13 -0.33
N LYS A 312 11.90 -19.97 -1.38
CA LYS A 312 11.87 -21.44 -1.23
C LYS A 312 13.05 -21.98 -0.42
N VAL A 313 14.20 -21.29 -0.40
CA VAL A 313 15.36 -21.75 0.38
C VAL A 313 15.09 -21.75 1.88
N ILE A 314 14.22 -20.86 2.38
CA ILE A 314 13.96 -20.64 3.80
C ILE A 314 13.37 -21.90 4.48
N PRO A 315 12.19 -22.41 4.07
CA PRO A 315 11.64 -23.60 4.71
C PRO A 315 12.51 -24.85 4.43
N VAL A 316 13.20 -24.93 3.29
CA VAL A 316 14.06 -26.08 2.97
C VAL A 316 15.26 -26.15 3.92
N LEU A 317 15.93 -25.02 4.13
CA LEU A 317 17.09 -24.92 5.02
C LEU A 317 16.68 -25.05 6.49
N LEU A 318 15.56 -24.41 6.91
CA LEU A 318 15.03 -24.62 8.26
C LEU A 318 14.81 -26.11 8.55
N ALA A 319 14.10 -26.82 7.66
CA ALA A 319 13.87 -28.25 7.82
C ALA A 319 15.17 -29.08 7.84
N ARG A 320 16.29 -28.58 7.30
CA ARG A 320 17.59 -29.25 7.35
C ARG A 320 18.36 -28.98 8.63
N HIS A 321 18.35 -27.74 9.14
CA HIS A 321 18.93 -27.42 10.45
C HIS A 321 18.23 -28.17 11.60
N LEU A 322 16.97 -28.53 11.39
CA LEU A 322 16.16 -29.28 12.35
C LEU A 322 16.24 -30.82 12.21
N ARG A 323 17.25 -31.35 11.50
CA ARG A 323 17.48 -32.80 11.40
C ARG A 323 18.36 -33.31 12.54
N GLY A 324 17.91 -34.36 13.22
CA GLY A 324 18.69 -35.09 14.23
C GLY A 324 17.94 -35.32 15.55
N PRO A 325 18.44 -36.19 16.44
CA PRO A 325 17.80 -36.51 17.72
C PRO A 325 17.75 -35.33 18.70
N ASP A 326 18.67 -34.37 18.61
CA ASP A 326 18.72 -33.16 19.44
C ASP A 326 17.81 -32.01 18.93
N ALA A 327 17.16 -32.18 17.77
CA ALA A 327 16.41 -31.13 17.09
C ALA A 327 15.01 -30.84 17.66
N LEU A 328 14.56 -31.61 18.65
CA LEU A 328 13.20 -31.52 19.21
C LEU A 328 13.08 -30.52 20.38
N ALA A 329 14.19 -29.99 20.90
CA ALA A 329 14.15 -29.00 21.99
C ALA A 329 13.78 -27.60 21.44
N PRO A 330 12.96 -26.80 22.13
CA PRO A 330 12.67 -25.41 21.74
C PRO A 330 13.94 -24.57 21.52
N GLU A 331 14.99 -24.84 22.29
CA GLU A 331 16.31 -24.22 22.13
C GLU A 331 16.97 -24.60 20.80
N ALA A 332 16.86 -25.87 20.38
CA ALA A 332 17.41 -26.36 19.12
C ALA A 332 16.66 -25.76 17.91
N ILE A 333 15.34 -25.57 18.03
CA ILE A 333 14.53 -24.92 16.99
C ILE A 333 14.91 -23.46 16.82
N GLY A 334 15.07 -22.74 17.94
CA GLY A 334 15.59 -21.37 17.94
C GLY A 334 16.99 -21.27 17.32
N MET A 335 17.88 -22.23 17.63
CA MET A 335 19.23 -22.30 17.05
C MET A 335 19.20 -22.59 15.54
N GLY A 336 18.39 -23.53 15.08
CA GLY A 336 18.28 -23.85 13.65
C GLY A 336 17.69 -22.69 12.83
N PHE A 337 16.72 -21.96 13.39
CA PHE A 337 16.20 -20.75 12.76
C PHE A 337 17.22 -19.60 12.77
N ARG A 338 18.02 -19.45 13.84
CA ARG A 338 19.14 -18.50 13.86
C ARG A 338 20.16 -18.81 12.77
N ASP A 339 20.57 -20.07 12.64
CA ASP A 339 21.59 -20.46 11.65
C ASP A 339 21.13 -20.16 10.23
N LEU A 340 19.87 -20.49 9.92
CA LEU A 340 19.23 -20.08 8.68
C LEU A 340 19.34 -18.58 8.42
N VAL A 341 18.98 -17.74 9.40
CA VAL A 341 18.97 -16.28 9.25
C VAL A 341 20.40 -15.74 9.08
N ALA A 342 21.38 -16.34 9.75
CA ALA A 342 22.79 -15.97 9.65
C ALA A 342 23.37 -16.29 8.26
N GLU A 343 22.97 -17.39 7.64
CA GLU A 343 23.39 -17.80 6.29
C GLU A 343 22.79 -16.92 5.17
N CYS A 344 21.66 -16.28 5.41
CA CYS A 344 20.96 -15.45 4.43
C CYS A 344 21.52 -14.01 4.36
N ASP A 345 21.98 -13.60 3.17
CA ASP A 345 22.36 -12.21 2.88
C ASP A 345 21.17 -11.44 2.29
N GLY A 346 21.05 -10.16 2.64
CA GLY A 346 20.07 -9.25 2.07
C GLY A 346 19.32 -8.43 3.11
N SER A 347 18.19 -7.84 2.69
CA SER A 347 17.28 -7.09 3.56
C SER A 347 15.91 -7.73 3.53
N PHE A 348 15.58 -8.49 4.58
CA PHE A 348 14.41 -9.33 4.60
C PHE A 348 13.71 -9.39 5.97
N ALA A 349 12.45 -9.82 5.93
CA ALA A 349 11.68 -10.25 7.08
C ALA A 349 11.05 -11.62 6.81
N ILE A 350 11.15 -12.53 7.78
CA ILE A 350 10.71 -13.92 7.68
C ILE A 350 9.70 -14.20 8.79
N VAL A 351 8.63 -14.91 8.45
CA VAL A 351 7.77 -15.59 9.42
C VAL A 351 7.76 -17.07 9.08
N ALA A 352 8.03 -17.93 10.06
CA ALA A 352 8.13 -19.37 9.89
C ALA A 352 7.45 -20.14 11.03
N GLN A 353 7.04 -21.38 10.74
CA GLN A 353 6.51 -22.34 11.71
C GLN A 353 6.98 -23.76 11.37
N CYS A 354 7.12 -24.62 12.38
CA CYS A 354 7.62 -25.99 12.26
C CYS A 354 6.75 -26.99 13.04
N GLU A 355 6.64 -28.23 12.58
CA GLU A 355 5.87 -29.30 13.25
C GLU A 355 6.48 -29.79 14.56
N GLN A 356 7.76 -29.55 14.79
CA GLN A 356 8.43 -29.94 16.04
C GLN A 356 8.08 -28.99 17.20
N ASP A 357 7.70 -27.75 16.90
CA ASP A 357 7.15 -26.78 17.86
C ASP A 357 6.00 -25.98 17.20
N PRO A 358 4.83 -26.62 17.04
CA PRO A 358 3.69 -26.03 16.35
C PRO A 358 3.04 -24.88 17.12
N ASP A 359 3.40 -24.68 18.39
CA ASP A 359 2.85 -23.63 19.25
C ASP A 359 3.69 -22.36 19.27
N THR A 360 4.76 -22.31 18.46
CA THR A 360 5.63 -21.14 18.32
C THR A 360 5.64 -20.61 16.88
N LEU A 361 5.42 -19.30 16.73
CA LEU A 361 5.76 -18.57 15.51
C LEU A 361 7.17 -17.99 15.64
N LEU A 362 7.99 -18.21 14.61
CA LEU A 362 9.36 -17.71 14.51
C LEU A 362 9.42 -16.54 13.53
N LEU A 363 10.05 -15.46 13.96
CA LEU A 363 10.12 -14.19 13.24
C LEU A 363 11.58 -13.77 13.12
N ALA A 364 11.99 -13.30 11.95
CA ALA A 364 13.29 -12.67 11.78
C ALA A 364 13.20 -11.40 10.96
N ALA A 365 14.06 -10.43 11.26
CA ALA A 365 14.30 -9.27 10.42
C ALA A 365 15.81 -8.99 10.34
N ARG A 366 16.30 -8.74 9.12
CA ARG A 366 17.71 -8.39 8.83
C ARG A 366 17.76 -7.28 7.78
N GLY A 367 18.71 -6.36 7.91
CA GLY A 367 18.81 -5.18 7.03
C GLY A 367 17.83 -4.05 7.39
N SER A 368 17.77 -3.02 6.54
CA SER A 368 17.08 -1.76 6.83
C SER A 368 15.81 -1.49 6.02
N GLY A 369 15.38 -2.43 5.17
CA GLY A 369 14.25 -2.23 4.24
C GLY A 369 12.96 -2.95 4.63
N GLN A 370 13.00 -3.90 5.56
CA GLN A 370 11.84 -4.73 5.95
C GLN A 370 11.63 -4.70 7.47
N ALA A 371 10.37 -4.80 7.89
CA ALA A 371 9.97 -4.89 9.29
C ALA A 371 8.74 -5.77 9.44
N LEU A 372 8.55 -6.30 10.65
CA LEU A 372 7.32 -6.96 11.08
C LEU A 372 6.75 -6.20 12.28
N TYR A 373 5.44 -6.28 12.44
CA TYR A 373 4.70 -5.64 13.51
C TYR A 373 3.94 -6.74 14.25
N VAL A 374 4.34 -7.01 15.49
CA VAL A 374 3.72 -8.00 16.36
C VAL A 374 2.62 -7.30 17.15
N GLY A 375 1.37 -7.52 16.76
CA GLY A 375 0.18 -7.00 17.40
C GLY A 375 -0.24 -7.82 18.62
N PHE A 376 -0.67 -7.11 19.66
CA PHE A 376 -1.20 -7.67 20.90
C PHE A 376 -2.74 -7.66 20.84
N ALA A 377 -3.35 -8.72 20.30
CA ALA A 377 -4.80 -8.86 20.26
C ALA A 377 -5.29 -9.73 21.43
N PRO A 378 -6.52 -9.54 21.95
CA PRO A 378 -7.03 -10.37 23.05
C PRO A 378 -7.04 -11.85 22.68
N GLY A 379 -6.18 -12.62 23.35
CA GLY A 379 -6.04 -14.07 23.13
C GLY A 379 -5.45 -14.45 21.77
N ALA A 380 -4.71 -13.55 21.10
CA ALA A 380 -4.03 -13.88 19.84
C ALA A 380 -2.80 -13.03 19.58
N TRP A 381 -1.78 -13.64 18.98
CA TRP A 381 -0.74 -12.91 18.28
C TRP A 381 -1.19 -12.65 16.85
N ILE A 382 -1.05 -11.42 16.39
CA ILE A 382 -1.25 -11.06 14.99
C ILE A 382 0.01 -10.39 14.51
N VAL A 383 0.69 -10.99 13.55
CA VAL A 383 1.92 -10.45 12.98
C VAL A 383 1.61 -9.94 11.59
N THR A 384 1.99 -8.70 11.28
CA THR A 384 1.86 -8.16 9.92
C THR A 384 3.13 -7.44 9.47
N SER A 385 3.27 -7.18 8.18
CA SER A 385 4.39 -6.40 7.66
C SER A 385 4.16 -4.88 7.62
N GLU A 386 2.95 -4.41 7.96
CA GLU A 386 2.62 -3.00 8.16
C GLU A 386 1.58 -2.83 9.28
N PRO A 387 1.59 -1.71 10.03
CA PRO A 387 0.67 -1.48 11.16
C PRO A 387 -0.80 -1.54 10.76
N TYR A 388 -1.16 -1.03 9.58
CA TYR A 388 -2.54 -1.07 9.12
C TYR A 388 -3.01 -2.48 8.69
N GLY A 389 -2.13 -3.48 8.69
CA GLY A 389 -2.57 -4.89 8.68
C GLY A 389 -3.20 -5.30 10.02
N LEU A 390 -2.74 -4.71 11.14
CA LEU A 390 -3.20 -5.01 12.50
C LEU A 390 -4.48 -4.29 12.87
N VAL A 391 -4.68 -3.09 12.32
CA VAL A 391 -5.80 -2.21 12.70
C VAL A 391 -7.12 -2.92 12.39
N GLY A 392 -8.02 -2.93 13.37
CA GLY A 392 -9.23 -3.74 13.36
C GLY A 392 -9.13 -4.91 14.35
N ASP A 393 -7.95 -5.51 14.48
CA ASP A 393 -7.70 -6.58 15.46
C ASP A 393 -6.91 -6.08 16.68
N THR A 394 -6.04 -5.09 16.53
CA THR A 394 -5.39 -4.41 17.67
C THR A 394 -4.77 -3.08 17.24
N ASP A 395 -4.67 -2.15 18.19
CA ASP A 395 -3.95 -0.88 18.05
C ASP A 395 -2.55 -0.92 18.69
N ARG A 396 -2.22 -1.97 19.47
CA ARG A 396 -0.93 -2.10 20.17
C ARG A 396 -0.01 -3.06 19.43
N TYR A 397 1.22 -2.65 19.20
CA TYR A 397 2.20 -3.49 18.51
C TYR A 397 3.65 -3.24 18.93
N LEU A 398 4.49 -4.26 18.73
CA LEU A 398 5.94 -4.17 18.76
C LEU A 398 6.47 -4.18 17.32
N ARG A 399 7.31 -3.20 16.97
CA ARG A 399 8.01 -3.19 15.68
C ARG A 399 9.30 -4.02 15.77
N VAL A 400 9.43 -5.02 14.90
CA VAL A 400 10.61 -5.87 14.73
C VAL A 400 11.38 -5.41 13.50
N THR A 401 12.62 -4.96 13.68
CA THR A 401 13.49 -4.44 12.60
C THR A 401 14.83 -5.17 12.56
N GLY A 402 15.50 -5.16 11.41
CA GLY A 402 16.84 -5.73 11.24
C GLY A 402 17.99 -4.81 11.64
N THR A 403 17.69 -3.65 12.25
CA THR A 403 18.67 -2.61 12.59
C THR A 403 19.24 -2.71 14.01
N LEU A 404 18.74 -3.64 14.83
CA LEU A 404 19.38 -3.96 16.11
C LEU A 404 20.74 -4.59 15.81
N ARG A 405 21.81 -3.95 16.31
CA ARG A 405 23.19 -4.41 16.12
C ARG A 405 23.51 -5.47 17.16
N ALA A 406 23.97 -6.64 16.69
CA ALA A 406 24.61 -7.63 17.55
C ALA A 406 25.91 -7.04 18.14
N ALA A 407 26.37 -7.59 19.27
CA ALA A 407 27.63 -7.16 19.88
C ALA A 407 28.84 -7.37 18.95
N SER A 408 28.74 -8.33 18.02
CA SER A 408 29.74 -8.72 17.01
C SER A 408 29.75 -7.86 15.73
N GLY A 409 28.78 -6.95 15.54
CA GLY A 409 28.78 -5.94 14.48
C GLY A 409 27.82 -6.18 13.29
N ASP A 410 27.36 -7.41 13.06
CA ASP A 410 26.34 -7.70 12.02
C ASP A 410 24.94 -7.79 12.64
N GLY A 411 23.99 -7.02 12.13
CA GLY A 411 22.70 -6.79 12.78
C GLY A 411 21.62 -7.78 12.34
N GLY A 412 20.67 -8.08 13.25
CA GLY A 412 19.50 -8.90 12.96
C GLY A 412 18.75 -9.27 14.24
N THR A 413 17.42 -9.37 14.11
CA THR A 413 16.53 -9.62 15.25
C THR A 413 15.74 -10.90 15.02
N ILE A 414 15.69 -11.76 16.02
CA ILE A 414 14.83 -12.95 16.06
C ILE A 414 13.81 -12.78 17.18
N VAL A 415 12.54 -13.10 16.88
CA VAL A 415 11.46 -13.12 17.87
C VAL A 415 10.72 -14.45 17.79
N ALA A 416 10.43 -15.04 18.95
CA ALA A 416 9.57 -16.22 19.09
C ALA A 416 8.29 -15.84 19.84
N LEU A 417 7.14 -16.23 19.30
CA LEU A 417 5.82 -15.97 19.88
C LEU A 417 5.13 -17.28 20.23
N ARG A 418 4.78 -17.47 21.51
CA ARG A 418 4.17 -18.69 22.03
C ARG A 418 2.65 -18.59 22.11
N ARG A 419 1.96 -19.67 21.74
CA ARG A 419 0.49 -19.79 21.76
C ARG A 419 -0.12 -19.58 23.15
N LYS A 420 0.44 -20.22 24.18
CA LYS A 420 -0.15 -20.26 25.54
C LYS A 420 -0.33 -18.87 26.18
N ALA A 421 0.48 -17.90 25.79
CA ALA A 421 0.43 -16.52 26.27
C ALA A 421 0.24 -15.54 25.09
N ALA A 422 -0.61 -15.91 24.13
CA ALA A 422 -0.85 -15.09 22.96
C ALA A 422 -1.53 -13.77 23.31
N GLY A 423 -0.95 -12.66 22.83
CA GLY A 423 -1.38 -11.31 23.16
C GLY A 423 -0.76 -10.72 24.44
N GLU A 424 0.08 -11.49 25.15
CA GLU A 424 0.72 -11.10 26.41
C GLU A 424 2.24 -11.09 26.29
N LEU A 425 2.92 -10.12 26.92
CA LEU A 425 4.38 -9.96 26.80
C LEU A 425 5.18 -11.22 27.20
N ASP A 426 4.71 -11.99 28.18
CA ASP A 426 5.35 -13.23 28.64
C ASP A 426 5.40 -14.32 27.55
N GLY A 427 4.54 -14.23 26.55
CA GLY A 427 4.53 -15.12 25.39
C GLY A 427 5.58 -14.78 24.33
N LEU A 428 6.33 -13.69 24.50
CA LEU A 428 7.30 -13.18 23.53
C LEU A 428 8.74 -13.31 24.04
N ALA A 429 9.63 -13.84 23.20
CA ALA A 429 11.08 -13.80 23.42
C ALA A 429 11.78 -13.13 22.24
N ARG A 430 12.69 -12.18 22.50
CA ARG A 430 13.48 -11.48 21.48
C ARG A 430 14.97 -11.63 21.77
N VAL A 431 15.74 -11.95 20.72
CA VAL A 431 17.19 -12.10 20.77
C VAL A 431 17.85 -11.47 19.54
N ASP A 432 19.13 -11.09 19.68
CA ASP A 432 20.01 -10.77 18.56
C ASP A 432 20.48 -12.07 17.86
N LEU A 433 21.12 -11.96 16.67
CA LEU A 433 21.65 -13.13 15.96
C LEU A 433 22.72 -13.92 16.73
N ASP A 434 23.44 -13.27 17.65
CA ASP A 434 24.39 -13.92 18.54
C ASP A 434 23.72 -14.59 19.77
N LEU A 435 22.38 -14.64 19.79
CA LEU A 435 21.53 -15.13 20.87
C LEU A 435 21.56 -14.29 22.15
N THR A 436 22.10 -13.08 22.10
CA THR A 436 21.97 -12.14 23.23
C THR A 436 20.50 -11.80 23.46
N ALA A 437 20.01 -12.07 24.67
CA ALA A 437 18.64 -11.75 25.05
C ALA A 437 18.40 -10.23 25.04
N ARG A 438 17.30 -9.82 24.40
CA ARG A 438 16.81 -8.44 24.34
C ARG A 438 15.36 -8.40 24.82
N PRO A 439 15.08 -8.53 26.12
CA PRO A 439 13.72 -8.43 26.65
C PRO A 439 13.01 -7.19 26.12
N VAL A 440 11.71 -7.30 25.86
CA VAL A 440 10.89 -6.19 25.39
C VAL A 440 10.35 -5.45 26.60
N GLU A 441 10.53 -4.14 26.61
CA GLU A 441 9.98 -3.27 27.65
C GLU A 441 8.64 -2.67 27.20
N ASP A 442 7.74 -2.37 28.16
CA ASP A 442 6.42 -1.77 27.86
C ASP A 442 6.51 -0.50 26.99
N ARG A 443 7.57 0.31 27.18
CA ARG A 443 7.82 1.53 26.39
C ARG A 443 8.11 1.29 24.91
N GLU A 444 8.44 0.05 24.53
CA GLU A 444 8.67 -0.34 23.12
C GLU A 444 7.35 -0.72 22.43
N ILE A 445 6.27 -0.93 23.19
CA ILE A 445 4.94 -1.19 22.64
C ILE A 445 4.32 0.13 22.21
N VAL A 446 4.07 0.26 20.91
CA VAL A 446 3.48 1.45 20.30
C VAL A 446 1.98 1.26 20.17
N THR A 447 1.22 2.33 20.42
CA THR A 447 -0.21 2.40 20.07
C THR A 447 -0.35 3.18 18.76
N THR A 448 -0.94 2.58 17.73
CA THR A 448 -1.20 3.27 16.46
C THR A 448 -2.39 4.22 16.58
N GLU A 449 -2.28 5.40 15.99
CA GLU A 449 -3.39 6.35 15.84
C GLU A 449 -4.22 6.07 14.58
N VAL A 450 -3.72 5.22 13.68
CA VAL A 450 -4.40 4.82 12.44
C VAL A 450 -5.51 3.83 12.77
N THR A 451 -6.69 4.05 12.18
CA THR A 451 -7.86 3.18 12.29
C THR A 451 -8.23 2.58 10.93
N THR A 452 -9.10 1.57 10.90
CA THR A 452 -9.63 1.01 9.66
C THR A 452 -10.46 2.02 8.86
N ARG A 453 -10.94 3.09 9.50
CA ARG A 453 -11.64 4.20 8.85
C ARG A 453 -10.70 5.04 7.98
N ASP A 454 -9.48 5.28 8.44
CA ASP A 454 -8.49 6.11 7.74
C ASP A 454 -8.03 5.47 6.42
N ILE A 455 -7.99 4.13 6.38
CA ILE A 455 -7.57 3.30 5.23
C ILE A 455 -8.74 2.74 4.42
N SER A 456 -9.97 3.21 4.66
CA SER A 456 -11.16 2.79 3.93
C SER A 456 -11.28 3.52 2.59
N LEU A 457 -11.88 2.88 1.59
CA LEU A 457 -12.24 3.53 0.31
C LEU A 457 -13.34 4.58 0.47
N ALA A 458 -14.09 4.60 1.58
CA ALA A 458 -15.13 5.60 1.85
C ALA A 458 -16.12 5.87 0.69
N GLY A 459 -16.41 4.85 -0.13
CA GLY A 459 -17.32 4.95 -1.28
C GLY A 459 -16.66 5.34 -2.61
N PHE A 460 -15.36 5.61 -2.65
CA PHE A 460 -14.60 5.80 -3.89
C PHE A 460 -14.32 4.46 -4.58
N THR A 461 -14.21 4.49 -5.92
CA THR A 461 -13.83 3.32 -6.72
C THR A 461 -12.35 2.96 -6.57
N HIS A 462 -11.50 3.97 -6.34
CA HIS A 462 -10.05 3.83 -6.28
C HIS A 462 -9.50 4.65 -5.11
N PHE A 463 -8.51 4.11 -4.39
CA PHE A 463 -7.74 4.85 -3.38
C PHE A 463 -7.08 6.08 -3.99
N LEU A 464 -6.52 5.99 -5.21
CA LEU A 464 -5.89 7.15 -5.86
C LEU A 464 -6.86 8.33 -6.01
N LEU A 465 -8.11 8.05 -6.38
CA LEU A 465 -9.14 9.08 -6.51
C LEU A 465 -9.54 9.65 -5.15
N LYS A 466 -9.69 8.78 -4.13
CA LYS A 466 -9.91 9.22 -2.75
C LYS A 466 -8.79 10.14 -2.28
N GLU A 467 -7.54 9.78 -2.54
CA GLU A 467 -6.37 10.54 -2.10
C GLU A 467 -6.22 11.88 -2.82
N LEU A 468 -6.60 11.96 -4.10
CA LEU A 468 -6.76 13.24 -4.79
C LEU A 468 -7.83 14.10 -4.11
N ALA A 469 -8.98 13.52 -3.75
CA ALA A 469 -10.04 14.24 -3.03
C ALA A 469 -9.64 14.65 -1.60
N ASP A 470 -8.80 13.85 -0.93
CA ASP A 470 -8.28 14.11 0.43
C ASP A 470 -7.13 15.15 0.44
N ALA A 471 -6.45 15.36 -0.69
CA ALA A 471 -5.28 16.22 -0.81
C ALA A 471 -5.45 17.64 -0.23
N PRO A 472 -6.58 18.36 -0.42
CA PRO A 472 -6.82 19.63 0.25
C PRO A 472 -6.68 19.55 1.77
N THR A 473 -7.25 18.52 2.38
CA THR A 473 -7.21 18.27 3.82
C THR A 473 -5.80 17.92 4.27
N SER A 474 -5.08 17.09 3.51
CA SER A 474 -3.67 16.74 3.79
C SER A 474 -2.78 17.97 3.82
N VAL A 475 -2.91 18.87 2.84
CA VAL A 475 -2.17 20.13 2.79
C VAL A 475 -2.58 21.06 3.93
N ALA A 476 -3.87 21.13 4.28
CA ALA A 476 -4.33 21.91 5.43
C ALA A 476 -3.72 21.39 6.75
N LYS A 477 -3.65 20.06 6.94
CA LYS A 477 -2.97 19.44 8.09
C LYS A 477 -1.47 19.73 8.11
N THR A 478 -0.82 19.82 6.94
CA THR A 478 0.58 20.27 6.85
C THR A 478 0.75 21.72 7.33
N LEU A 479 -0.22 22.60 7.08
CA LEU A 479 -0.14 24.02 7.46
C LEU A 479 -0.49 24.26 8.94
N TYR A 480 -1.31 23.39 9.53
CA TYR A 480 -1.85 23.55 10.87
C TYR A 480 -0.76 23.77 11.93
N GLY A 481 -0.91 24.85 12.71
CA GLY A 481 0.01 25.20 13.80
C GLY A 481 1.38 25.73 13.38
N ARG A 482 1.65 25.92 12.08
CA ARG A 482 2.97 26.35 11.57
C ARG A 482 3.07 27.82 11.18
N THR A 483 1.99 28.56 11.38
CA THR A 483 1.97 30.01 11.17
C THR A 483 1.50 30.72 12.43
N THR A 484 2.04 31.92 12.65
CA THR A 484 1.62 32.83 13.71
C THR A 484 1.21 34.16 13.09
N ASP A 485 0.19 34.79 13.66
CA ASP A 485 -0.14 36.18 13.34
C ASP A 485 0.85 37.12 14.06
N THR A 486 1.29 38.17 13.37
CA THR A 486 2.15 39.23 13.91
C THR A 486 1.62 40.60 13.47
N GLU A 487 2.10 41.68 14.07
CA GLU A 487 1.75 43.05 13.66
C GLU A 487 2.10 43.34 12.18
N LEU A 488 3.06 42.59 11.63
CA LEU A 488 3.55 42.70 10.25
C LEU A 488 2.93 41.65 9.31
N GLY A 489 1.85 40.97 9.72
CA GLY A 489 1.20 39.91 8.96
C GLY A 489 1.50 38.49 9.47
N LYS A 490 1.07 37.48 8.71
CA LYS A 490 1.30 36.07 9.05
C LYS A 490 2.76 35.69 8.80
N ARG A 491 3.31 34.86 9.68
CA ARG A 491 4.68 34.35 9.56
C ARG A 491 4.74 32.86 9.82
N VAL A 492 5.69 32.18 9.17
CA VAL A 492 6.00 30.79 9.48
C VAL A 492 6.71 30.71 10.83
N ARG A 493 6.38 29.67 11.61
CA ARG A 493 7.07 29.32 12.85
C ARG A 493 7.23 27.80 12.91
N LEU A 494 8.48 27.35 12.80
CA LEU A 494 8.84 25.95 13.02
C LEU A 494 9.62 25.86 14.33
N GLY A 495 9.38 24.82 15.12
CA GLY A 495 10.03 24.62 16.43
C GLY A 495 11.46 24.09 16.33
N GLU A 496 12.07 23.82 17.48
CA GLU A 496 13.44 23.30 17.58
C GLU A 496 13.52 21.83 17.12
N GLU A 497 12.43 21.08 17.28
CA GLU A 497 12.28 19.70 16.79
C GLU A 497 12.24 19.60 15.26
N THR A 498 11.85 20.69 14.59
CA THR A 498 11.73 20.75 13.13
C THR A 498 13.00 21.33 12.50
N LEU A 499 13.43 22.50 12.98
CA LEU A 499 14.61 23.20 12.50
C LEU A 499 15.47 23.56 13.71
N PRO A 500 16.41 22.69 14.11
CA PRO A 500 17.25 22.94 15.26
C PRO A 500 18.14 24.16 15.06
N THR A 501 18.33 24.93 16.13
CA THR A 501 19.26 26.06 16.18
C THR A 501 20.70 25.60 15.92
N SER A 502 21.05 24.37 16.29
CA SER A 502 22.36 23.76 15.99
C SER A 502 22.61 23.64 14.47
N VAL A 503 21.60 23.21 13.70
CA VAL A 503 21.68 23.09 12.23
C VAL A 503 21.83 24.46 11.59
N VAL A 504 21.03 25.44 12.00
CA VAL A 504 21.11 26.81 11.48
C VAL A 504 22.47 27.45 11.81
N SER A 505 22.95 27.28 13.03
CA SER A 505 24.25 27.81 13.47
C SER A 505 25.39 27.21 12.67
N ARG A 506 25.31 25.91 12.38
CA ARG A 506 26.29 25.23 11.54
C ARG A 506 26.27 25.71 10.10
N LEU A 507 25.09 25.92 9.51
CA LEU A 507 25.01 26.54 8.19
C LEU A 507 25.67 27.93 8.21
N ARG A 508 25.43 28.75 9.24
CA ARG A 508 26.05 30.08 9.37
C ARG A 508 27.58 30.05 9.53
N SER A 509 28.13 29.05 10.21
CA SER A 509 29.56 29.00 10.54
C SER A 509 30.46 28.70 9.33
N HIS A 510 29.91 28.22 8.22
CA HIS A 510 30.68 27.86 7.03
C HIS A 510 30.62 28.98 5.97
N SER A 511 31.74 29.22 5.30
CA SER A 511 31.85 30.20 4.20
C SER A 511 31.29 29.66 2.88
N ARG A 512 31.36 28.34 2.67
CA ARG A 512 30.63 27.62 1.62
C ARG A 512 29.56 26.80 2.30
N ARG A 513 28.29 27.01 1.96
CA ARG A 513 27.15 26.36 2.61
C ARG A 513 26.37 25.64 1.54
N ARG A 514 26.01 24.37 1.78
CA ARG A 514 25.25 23.57 0.82
C ARG A 514 23.94 23.10 1.45
N LEU A 515 22.84 23.30 0.74
CA LEU A 515 21.53 22.76 1.09
C LEU A 515 21.10 21.76 0.01
N LEU A 516 21.11 20.48 0.36
CA LEU A 516 20.88 19.38 -0.56
C LEU A 516 19.53 18.72 -0.29
N PHE A 517 18.56 18.90 -1.18
CA PHE A 517 17.28 18.20 -1.12
C PHE A 517 17.39 16.83 -1.81
N ILE A 518 17.04 15.76 -1.11
CA ILE A 518 17.10 14.40 -1.65
C ILE A 518 15.81 13.63 -1.41
N GLY A 519 15.47 12.76 -2.36
CA GLY A 519 14.36 11.83 -2.27
C GLY A 519 14.47 10.78 -3.39
N GLN A 520 13.42 10.00 -3.59
CA GLN A 520 13.32 9.07 -4.72
C GLN A 520 11.98 9.18 -5.43
N GLY A 521 11.97 8.96 -6.75
CA GLY A 521 10.76 9.06 -7.59
C GLY A 521 10.07 10.43 -7.44
N THR A 522 8.75 10.41 -7.19
CA THR A 522 7.93 11.61 -6.95
C THR A 522 8.51 12.53 -5.86
N ALA A 523 9.10 11.99 -4.78
CA ALA A 523 9.72 12.81 -3.72
C ALA A 523 10.99 13.56 -4.21
N ALA A 524 11.75 12.98 -5.16
CA ALA A 524 12.88 13.67 -5.78
C ALA A 524 12.41 14.83 -6.68
N VAL A 525 11.26 14.69 -7.35
CA VAL A 525 10.65 15.79 -8.12
C VAL A 525 10.13 16.89 -7.19
N ALA A 526 9.55 16.54 -6.04
CA ALA A 526 9.18 17.52 -5.01
C ALA A 526 10.41 18.30 -4.53
N CYS A 527 11.52 17.60 -4.23
CA CYS A 527 12.81 18.21 -3.87
C CYS A 527 13.29 19.21 -4.93
N ARG A 528 13.20 18.85 -6.22
CA ARG A 528 13.55 19.75 -7.33
C ARG A 528 12.70 21.02 -7.31
N GLY A 529 11.38 20.91 -7.18
CA GLY A 529 10.49 22.06 -7.08
C GLY A 529 10.79 22.95 -5.87
N ILE A 530 11.00 22.34 -4.71
CA ILE A 530 11.38 23.04 -3.47
C ILE A 530 12.70 23.81 -3.66
N ALA A 531 13.71 23.18 -4.27
CA ALA A 531 15.00 23.82 -4.54
C ALA A 531 14.89 25.00 -5.53
N GLU A 532 14.09 24.88 -6.60
CA GLU A 532 13.86 26.00 -7.54
C GLU A 532 13.14 27.18 -6.87
N ILE A 533 12.22 26.92 -5.93
CA ILE A 533 11.59 27.98 -5.12
C ILE A 533 12.59 28.59 -4.13
N ALA A 534 13.45 27.77 -3.53
CA ALA A 534 14.44 28.20 -2.54
C ALA A 534 15.51 29.13 -3.11
N ARG A 535 16.05 28.85 -4.31
CA ARG A 535 17.18 29.60 -4.89
C ARG A 535 17.00 31.12 -4.93
N PRO A 536 15.89 31.69 -5.44
CA PRO A 536 15.69 33.14 -5.42
C PRO A 536 15.37 33.68 -4.01
N LEU A 537 14.95 32.82 -3.08
CA LEU A 537 14.59 33.18 -1.70
C LEU A 537 15.72 33.02 -0.70
N LEU A 538 16.78 32.28 -1.00
CA LEU A 538 17.92 32.10 -0.09
C LEU A 538 19.11 32.92 -0.60
N ASP A 539 20.02 33.26 0.31
CA ASP A 539 21.15 34.13 -0.03
C ASP A 539 22.03 33.48 -1.11
N ALA A 540 22.55 34.27 -2.05
CA ALA A 540 23.31 33.77 -3.22
C ALA A 540 24.57 32.95 -2.86
N GLU A 541 25.04 33.03 -1.61
CA GLU A 541 26.16 32.27 -1.08
C GLU A 541 25.79 30.84 -0.61
N LEU A 542 24.49 30.53 -0.48
CA LEU A 542 23.99 29.19 -0.16
C LEU A 542 23.74 28.42 -1.46
N ASP A 543 24.51 27.36 -1.69
CA ASP A 543 24.34 26.49 -2.84
C ASP A 543 23.18 25.51 -2.59
N VAL A 544 22.05 25.76 -3.27
CA VAL A 544 20.83 24.96 -3.15
C VAL A 544 20.69 24.02 -4.34
N ARG A 545 20.73 22.71 -4.05
CA ARG A 545 20.61 21.65 -5.05
C ARG A 545 19.55 20.63 -4.67
N ALA A 546 19.02 19.96 -5.67
CA ALA A 546 18.18 18.79 -5.51
C ALA A 546 18.67 17.68 -6.44
N MET A 547 18.62 16.44 -5.96
CA MET A 547 18.99 15.26 -6.73
C MET A 547 18.31 14.00 -6.17
N PRO A 548 18.17 12.92 -6.95
CA PRO A 548 17.83 11.61 -6.40
C PRO A 548 18.83 11.19 -5.31
N ALA A 549 18.35 10.51 -4.27
CA ALA A 549 19.21 10.08 -3.17
C ALA A 549 20.34 9.13 -3.62
N THR A 550 20.07 8.31 -4.64
CA THR A 550 21.03 7.42 -5.28
C THR A 550 22.16 8.21 -5.93
N GLU A 551 21.87 9.31 -6.63
CA GLU A 551 22.87 10.19 -7.24
C GLU A 551 23.79 10.81 -6.17
N LEU A 552 23.22 11.26 -5.04
CA LEU A 552 24.03 11.73 -3.92
C LEU A 552 24.99 10.63 -3.45
N SER A 553 24.45 9.46 -3.12
CA SER A 553 25.21 8.36 -2.52
C SER A 553 26.28 7.78 -3.46
N ALA A 554 26.04 7.81 -4.77
CA ALA A 554 26.94 7.24 -5.76
C ALA A 554 28.03 8.21 -6.21
N TRP A 555 27.71 9.50 -6.39
CA TRP A 555 28.58 10.42 -7.14
C TRP A 555 28.88 11.75 -6.46
N HIS A 556 28.03 12.23 -5.56
CA HIS A 556 28.15 13.60 -4.99
C HIS A 556 28.53 13.63 -3.51
N LEU A 557 28.86 12.48 -2.95
CA LEU A 557 29.33 12.32 -1.59
C LEU A 557 30.82 12.66 -1.49
N GLU A 558 31.16 13.78 -0.84
CA GLU A 558 32.54 14.19 -0.55
C GLU A 558 33.06 13.60 0.77
N PRO A 559 34.39 13.51 1.01
CA PRO A 559 34.93 12.99 2.27
C PRO A 559 34.49 13.77 3.51
N ASP A 560 34.38 15.09 3.40
CA ASP A 560 33.87 15.99 4.42
C ASP A 560 32.59 16.66 3.91
N MET A 561 31.52 16.51 4.68
CA MET A 561 30.19 17.08 4.42
C MET A 561 29.74 17.97 5.58
N SER A 562 30.67 18.46 6.41
CA SER A 562 30.38 19.36 7.55
C SER A 562 29.74 20.69 7.13
N ASP A 563 29.95 21.11 5.89
CA ASP A 563 29.34 22.29 5.26
C ASP A 563 27.94 22.05 4.66
N CYS A 564 27.47 20.79 4.66
CA CYS A 564 26.20 20.38 4.08
C CYS A 564 25.07 20.25 5.12
N CYS A 565 23.88 20.70 4.73
CA CYS A 565 22.62 20.26 5.31
C CYS A 565 21.84 19.47 4.24
N VAL A 566 21.55 18.21 4.55
CA VAL A 566 20.72 17.34 3.71
C VAL A 566 19.28 17.44 4.19
N VAL A 567 18.34 17.75 3.30
CA VAL A 567 16.90 17.69 3.55
C VAL A 567 16.34 16.47 2.81
N ALA A 568 16.12 15.39 3.56
CA ALA A 568 15.62 14.14 3.01
C ALA A 568 14.08 14.10 3.02
N VAL A 569 13.47 13.86 1.86
CA VAL A 569 12.02 13.83 1.68
C VAL A 569 11.57 12.40 1.37
N SER A 570 10.67 11.86 2.18
CA SER A 570 10.10 10.52 1.98
C SER A 570 8.72 10.41 2.61
N GLN A 571 7.75 9.82 1.91
CA GLN A 571 6.41 9.58 2.48
C GLN A 571 6.47 8.54 3.61
N SER A 572 7.09 7.38 3.35
CA SER A 572 7.12 6.26 4.30
C SER A 572 8.21 6.41 5.38
N GLY A 573 9.25 7.19 5.10
CA GLY A 573 10.45 7.29 5.94
C GLY A 573 11.29 6.00 5.98
N THR A 574 10.95 5.00 5.16
CA THR A 574 11.62 3.68 5.11
C THR A 574 12.27 3.40 3.76
N THR A 575 12.26 4.36 2.82
CA THR A 575 12.87 4.20 1.49
C THR A 575 14.36 3.87 1.64
N THR A 576 14.77 2.67 1.20
CA THR A 576 16.11 2.12 1.41
C THR A 576 17.21 3.06 0.91
N ASP A 577 17.16 3.48 -0.34
CA ASP A 577 18.18 4.35 -0.93
C ASP A 577 18.28 5.71 -0.25
N THR A 578 17.15 6.28 0.17
CA THR A 578 17.12 7.57 0.88
C THR A 578 17.77 7.43 2.26
N ASN A 579 17.40 6.39 3.00
CA ASN A 579 17.98 6.10 4.31
C ASN A 579 19.49 5.83 4.20
N ARG A 580 19.93 5.07 3.18
CA ARG A 580 21.34 4.78 2.93
C ARG A 580 22.14 6.05 2.58
N ALA A 581 21.60 6.90 1.72
CA ALA A 581 22.25 8.18 1.38
C ALA A 581 22.40 9.08 2.62
N VAL A 582 21.39 9.11 3.49
CA VAL A 582 21.43 9.85 4.75
C VAL A 582 22.48 9.27 5.70
N ASP A 583 22.54 7.95 5.89
CA ASP A 583 23.53 7.30 6.75
C ASP A 583 24.96 7.65 6.30
N LEU A 584 25.22 7.58 4.99
CA LEU A 584 26.52 7.90 4.40
C LEU A 584 26.87 9.39 4.52
N ALA A 585 25.93 10.29 4.26
CA ALA A 585 26.18 11.73 4.37
C ALA A 585 26.43 12.15 5.83
N ARG A 586 25.64 11.62 6.76
CA ARG A 586 25.78 11.86 8.21
C ARG A 586 27.10 11.33 8.73
N ALA A 587 27.54 10.14 8.30
CA ALA A 587 28.84 9.58 8.67
C ALA A 587 30.02 10.46 8.23
N ARG A 588 29.82 11.32 7.22
CA ARG A 588 30.80 12.30 6.74
C ARG A 588 30.58 13.70 7.30
N GLY A 589 29.73 13.80 8.32
CA GLY A 589 29.51 15.01 9.07
C GLY A 589 28.34 15.84 8.59
N ALA A 590 27.51 15.47 7.61
CA ALA A 590 26.34 16.25 7.19
C ALA A 590 25.29 16.43 8.31
N ALA A 591 24.66 17.60 8.38
CA ALA A 591 23.44 17.80 9.16
C ALA A 591 22.25 17.26 8.36
N VAL A 592 21.24 16.73 9.05
CA VAL A 592 20.11 16.07 8.39
C VAL A 592 18.79 16.62 8.91
N LEU A 593 17.97 17.15 8.01
CA LEU A 593 16.56 17.40 8.24
C LEU A 593 15.76 16.40 7.41
N CYS A 594 14.54 16.06 7.84
CA CYS A 594 13.64 15.31 6.98
C CYS A 594 12.21 15.87 6.92
N ILE A 595 11.57 15.65 5.78
CA ILE A 595 10.15 15.87 5.57
C ILE A 595 9.51 14.50 5.37
N VAL A 596 8.65 14.10 6.29
CA VAL A 596 8.12 12.73 6.34
C VAL A 596 6.67 12.69 6.81
N ASN A 597 5.89 11.72 6.31
CA ASN A 597 4.52 11.54 6.78
C ASN A 597 4.44 10.58 7.98
N ARG A 598 5.16 9.46 7.90
CA ARG A 598 5.15 8.40 8.91
C ARG A 598 5.94 8.80 10.17
N ARG A 599 5.22 8.85 11.31
CA ARG A 599 5.82 8.99 12.65
C ARG A 599 6.67 7.76 12.98
N HIS A 600 7.72 7.96 13.78
CA HIS A 600 8.63 6.89 14.25
C HIS A 600 9.25 6.04 13.11
N SER A 601 9.42 6.63 11.93
CA SER A 601 10.11 5.99 10.81
C SER A 601 11.63 6.04 10.98
N ASP A 602 12.34 5.19 10.23
CA ASP A 602 13.81 5.11 10.31
C ASP A 602 14.48 6.44 9.93
N LEU A 603 13.95 7.11 8.90
CA LEU A 603 14.44 8.42 8.50
C LEU A 603 14.21 9.47 9.58
N ALA A 604 13.06 9.45 10.27
CA ALA A 604 12.80 10.39 11.37
C ALA A 604 13.77 10.19 12.54
N ALA A 605 14.10 8.94 12.86
CA ALA A 605 15.05 8.62 13.93
C ALA A 605 16.51 9.01 13.62
N LYS A 606 16.87 9.13 12.33
CA LYS A 606 18.23 9.46 11.86
C LYS A 606 18.46 10.96 11.64
N SER A 607 17.40 11.76 11.66
CA SER A 607 17.45 13.20 11.37
C SER A 607 17.69 14.03 12.64
N ASP A 608 18.37 15.17 12.48
CA ASP A 608 18.53 16.18 13.52
C ASP A 608 17.25 17.02 13.72
N GLY A 609 16.45 17.17 12.65
CA GLY A 609 15.13 17.83 12.69
C GLY A 609 14.12 17.17 11.77
N VAL A 610 12.85 17.16 12.19
CA VAL A 610 11.78 16.43 11.50
C VAL A 610 10.56 17.32 11.26
N LEU A 611 10.17 17.45 10.00
CA LEU A 611 8.95 18.14 9.59
C LEU A 611 7.90 17.14 9.11
N TYR A 612 6.86 16.91 9.90
CA TYR A 612 5.79 16.01 9.51
C TYR A 612 4.87 16.64 8.45
N THR A 613 4.26 15.86 7.55
CA THR A 613 3.28 16.40 6.57
C THR A 613 1.82 16.27 7.02
N SER A 614 1.54 15.52 8.09
CA SER A 614 0.19 15.33 8.62
C SER A 614 0.20 15.07 10.13
N ASP A 615 -0.96 14.69 10.68
CA ASP A 615 -1.14 14.19 12.04
C ASP A 615 -0.65 12.74 12.23
N GLY A 616 -0.19 12.07 11.17
CA GLY A 616 0.26 10.67 11.20
C GLY A 616 -0.84 9.65 10.90
N ARG A 617 -2.10 10.08 10.79
CA ARG A 617 -3.25 9.25 10.41
C ARG A 617 -3.51 9.24 8.90
N ASP A 618 -2.93 10.20 8.18
CA ASP A 618 -3.12 10.36 6.75
C ASP A 618 -2.28 9.35 5.94
N ILE A 619 -2.78 8.11 5.81
CA ILE A 619 -2.09 7.03 5.09
C ILE A 619 -2.39 7.12 3.59
N GLU A 620 -1.33 6.98 2.79
CA GLU A 620 -1.42 6.84 1.34
C GLU A 620 -1.42 5.33 1.02
N MET A 621 -2.56 4.84 0.54
CA MET A 621 -2.84 3.45 0.22
C MET A 621 -2.57 3.17 -1.27
N ALA A 622 -2.84 4.13 -2.17
CA ALA A 622 -2.49 3.96 -3.57
C ALA A 622 -0.97 3.89 -3.74
N VAL A 623 -0.52 3.04 -4.67
CA VAL A 623 0.91 2.86 -4.92
C VAL A 623 1.54 4.13 -5.51
N ALA A 624 0.80 4.84 -6.37
CA ALA A 624 1.22 6.08 -6.98
C ALA A 624 0.92 7.26 -6.05
N SER A 625 1.96 7.99 -5.65
CA SER A 625 1.81 9.13 -4.72
C SER A 625 1.09 10.32 -5.36
N THR A 626 0.21 10.97 -4.59
CA THR A 626 -0.60 12.15 -4.93
C THR A 626 -0.54 13.18 -3.80
N LYS A 627 -1.37 13.05 -2.75
CA LYS A 627 -1.48 14.00 -1.62
C LYS A 627 -0.18 14.24 -0.90
N ALA A 628 0.68 13.21 -0.79
CA ALA A 628 1.97 13.36 -0.14
C ALA A 628 2.90 14.30 -0.91
N PHE A 629 2.82 14.36 -2.25
CA PHE A 629 3.63 15.26 -3.07
C PHE A 629 3.34 16.73 -2.75
N TYR A 630 2.06 17.12 -2.74
CA TYR A 630 1.69 18.51 -2.46
C TYR A 630 2.03 18.89 -1.02
N ALA A 631 1.77 17.99 -0.06
CA ALA A 631 2.10 18.20 1.34
C ALA A 631 3.62 18.34 1.56
N GLN A 632 4.45 17.55 0.87
CA GLN A 632 5.91 17.67 0.90
C GLN A 632 6.40 19.02 0.38
N ILE A 633 5.82 19.51 -0.72
CA ILE A 633 6.16 20.84 -1.27
C ILE A 633 5.75 21.94 -0.29
N THR A 634 4.52 21.88 0.25
CA THR A 634 4.04 22.83 1.25
C THR A 634 4.97 22.86 2.46
N ALA A 635 5.34 21.69 3.00
CA ALA A 635 6.30 21.58 4.10
C ALA A 635 7.68 22.16 3.73
N GLY A 636 8.17 21.87 2.53
CA GLY A 636 9.45 22.39 2.01
C GLY A 636 9.46 23.91 1.90
N VAL A 637 8.36 24.52 1.41
CA VAL A 637 8.24 25.98 1.33
C VAL A 637 8.23 26.61 2.72
N LEU A 638 7.49 26.04 3.68
CA LEU A 638 7.52 26.52 5.07
C LEU A 638 8.94 26.44 5.66
N LEU A 639 9.65 25.34 5.41
CA LEU A 639 11.03 25.15 5.86
C LEU A 639 11.95 26.23 5.28
N ILE A 640 11.83 26.54 3.98
CA ILE A 640 12.65 27.56 3.30
C ILE A 640 12.39 28.95 3.90
N LEU A 641 11.12 29.32 4.09
CA LEU A 641 10.73 30.62 4.64
C LEU A 641 11.30 30.82 6.05
N GLU A 642 11.14 29.81 6.91
CA GLU A 642 11.69 29.87 8.26
C GLU A 642 13.22 29.83 8.27
N LEU A 643 13.86 29.04 7.41
CA LEU A 643 15.31 28.99 7.27
C LEU A 643 15.89 30.34 6.83
N ARG A 644 15.30 30.98 5.79
CA ARG A 644 15.67 32.31 5.32
C ARG A 644 15.66 33.31 6.46
N ARG A 645 14.55 33.36 7.21
CA ARG A 645 14.38 34.24 8.37
C ARG A 645 15.44 33.99 9.42
N ARG A 646 15.66 32.73 9.79
CA ARG A 646 16.65 32.36 10.81
C ARG A 646 18.08 32.62 10.36
N LEU A 647 18.41 32.55 9.07
CA LEU A 647 19.73 32.90 8.53
C LEU A 647 19.97 34.42 8.55
N ARG A 648 18.99 35.23 8.16
CA ARG A 648 19.05 36.70 8.16
C ARG A 648 18.93 37.36 9.54
N GLY A 649 18.41 36.62 10.53
CA GLY A 649 18.20 37.09 11.89
C GLY A 649 16.73 37.41 12.18
N SER A 650 16.32 37.24 13.44
CA SER A 650 14.90 37.31 13.84
C SER A 650 14.21 38.66 13.60
N CYS A 651 14.97 39.74 13.40
CA CYS A 651 14.46 41.08 13.09
C CYS A 651 14.32 41.35 11.57
N ALA A 652 14.64 40.38 10.71
CA ALA A 652 14.48 40.55 9.27
C ALA A 652 12.98 40.70 8.92
N VAL A 653 12.66 41.81 8.26
CA VAL A 653 11.31 42.09 7.76
C VAL A 653 11.10 41.23 6.51
N ALA A 654 9.99 40.50 6.46
CA ALA A 654 9.58 39.79 5.24
C ALA A 654 9.36 40.84 4.14
N ASP A 655 9.83 40.57 2.92
CA ASP A 655 9.50 41.44 1.80
C ASP A 655 8.09 41.12 1.27
N GLU A 656 7.49 42.05 0.52
CA GLU A 656 6.14 41.86 -0.03
C GLU A 656 6.01 40.58 -0.87
N GLY A 657 7.09 40.08 -1.46
CA GLY A 657 7.10 38.84 -2.23
C GLY A 657 6.94 37.61 -1.33
N GLU A 658 7.65 37.60 -0.20
CA GLU A 658 7.56 36.56 0.82
C GLU A 658 6.14 36.47 1.42
N ASP A 659 5.54 37.62 1.75
CA ASP A 659 4.17 37.67 2.31
C ASP A 659 3.13 37.18 1.29
N ARG A 660 3.26 37.59 0.02
CA ARG A 660 2.38 37.10 -1.06
C ARG A 660 2.52 35.59 -1.25
N LEU A 661 3.74 35.07 -1.24
CA LEU A 661 3.99 33.63 -1.35
C LEU A 661 3.35 32.86 -0.20
N LEU A 662 3.58 33.28 1.06
CA LEU A 662 2.99 32.62 2.23
C LEU A 662 1.47 32.66 2.21
N ASN A 663 0.87 33.79 1.84
CA ASN A 663 -0.58 33.90 1.70
C ASN A 663 -1.12 32.91 0.67
N ASP A 664 -0.47 32.78 -0.49
CA ASP A 664 -0.90 31.81 -1.50
C ASP A 664 -0.64 30.35 -1.10
N VAL A 665 0.42 30.06 -0.33
CA VAL A 665 0.64 28.75 0.30
C VAL A 665 -0.54 28.40 1.21
N LEU A 666 -1.01 29.34 2.02
CA LEU A 666 -2.17 29.15 2.91
C LEU A 666 -3.48 28.94 2.15
N GLN A 667 -3.58 29.43 0.90
CA GLN A 667 -4.75 29.22 0.03
C GLN A 667 -4.65 27.95 -0.84
N LEU A 668 -3.51 27.25 -0.85
CA LEU A 668 -3.36 26.01 -1.63
C LEU A 668 -4.46 24.97 -1.35
N PRO A 669 -4.86 24.69 -0.09
CA PRO A 669 -5.96 23.76 0.17
C PRO A 669 -7.23 24.09 -0.60
N ALA A 670 -7.66 25.36 -0.59
CA ALA A 670 -8.86 25.81 -1.29
C ALA A 670 -8.72 25.69 -2.82
N LYS A 671 -7.54 26.04 -3.36
CA LYS A 671 -7.27 25.96 -4.80
C LYS A 671 -7.18 24.52 -5.31
N ILE A 672 -6.58 23.61 -4.53
CA ILE A 672 -6.58 22.17 -4.82
C ILE A 672 -8.03 21.65 -4.74
N GLY A 673 -8.78 22.05 -3.71
CA GLY A 673 -10.19 21.71 -3.53
C GLY A 673 -11.05 22.06 -4.75
N ALA A 674 -10.86 23.25 -5.32
CA ALA A 674 -11.57 23.68 -6.52
C ALA A 674 -11.33 22.75 -7.72
N LEU A 675 -10.09 22.29 -7.93
CA LEU A 675 -9.74 21.39 -9.02
C LEU A 675 -10.30 19.98 -8.84
N VAL A 676 -10.17 19.40 -7.64
CA VAL A 676 -10.59 18.01 -7.39
C VAL A 676 -12.11 17.85 -7.39
N ASN A 677 -12.85 18.93 -7.12
CA ASN A 677 -14.30 18.96 -7.16
C ASN A 677 -14.88 19.08 -8.58
N ASP A 678 -14.15 19.64 -9.55
CA ASP A 678 -14.58 19.70 -10.96
C ASP A 678 -13.66 18.86 -11.86
N ARG A 679 -14.01 17.58 -11.99
CA ARG A 679 -13.28 16.61 -12.82
C ARG A 679 -13.67 16.65 -14.30
N ALA A 680 -14.74 17.36 -14.66
CA ALA A 680 -15.35 17.23 -15.98
C ALA A 680 -14.42 17.64 -17.15
N PRO A 681 -13.60 18.72 -17.05
CA PRO A 681 -12.65 19.06 -18.10
C PRO A 681 -11.63 17.96 -18.38
N PHE A 682 -11.08 17.36 -17.31
CA PHE A 682 -10.08 16.29 -17.38
C PHE A 682 -10.66 15.03 -17.99
N GLN A 683 -11.86 14.64 -17.57
CA GLN A 683 -12.55 13.46 -18.08
C GLN A 683 -12.86 13.58 -19.58
N ARG A 684 -13.31 14.77 -20.03
CA ARG A 684 -13.58 15.02 -21.46
C ARG A 684 -12.31 14.88 -22.30
N ALA A 685 -11.20 15.50 -21.87
CA ALA A 685 -9.94 15.42 -22.58
C ALA A 685 -9.38 13.99 -22.63
N ALA A 686 -9.44 13.28 -21.50
CA ALA A 686 -8.96 11.91 -21.41
C ALA A 686 -9.74 10.96 -22.33
N ARG A 687 -11.08 11.03 -22.31
CA ARG A 687 -11.96 10.21 -23.17
C ARG A 687 -11.76 10.50 -24.67
N ALA A 688 -11.41 11.73 -25.02
CA ALA A 688 -11.14 12.09 -26.41
C ALA A 688 -9.81 11.50 -26.91
N LEU A 689 -8.77 11.46 -26.07
CA LEU A 689 -7.40 11.25 -26.53
C LEU A 689 -6.72 9.97 -26.05
N ALA A 690 -7.00 9.49 -24.83
CA ALA A 690 -6.18 8.48 -24.15
C ALA A 690 -6.13 7.13 -24.90
N THR A 691 -7.27 6.67 -25.44
CA THR A 691 -7.32 5.38 -26.15
C THR A 691 -6.87 5.49 -27.61
N ARG A 692 -6.89 6.71 -28.18
CA ARG A 692 -6.62 6.98 -29.60
C ARG A 692 -5.15 7.33 -29.87
N LYS A 693 -4.53 8.13 -29.02
CA LYS A 693 -3.16 8.61 -29.25
C LYS A 693 -2.14 7.56 -28.77
N ARG A 694 -1.26 7.13 -29.69
CA ARG A 694 -0.21 6.14 -29.41
C ARG A 694 0.94 6.70 -28.59
N TYR A 695 1.46 7.85 -29.00
CA TYR A 695 2.60 8.52 -28.39
C TYR A 695 2.13 9.69 -27.54
N TRP A 696 2.69 9.81 -26.35
CA TRP A 696 2.33 10.84 -25.38
C TRP A 696 3.63 11.54 -24.97
N SER A 697 3.57 12.83 -24.68
CA SER A 697 4.71 13.59 -24.13
C SER A 697 4.21 14.66 -23.17
N VAL A 698 5.09 15.15 -22.29
CA VAL A 698 4.79 16.26 -21.39
C VAL A 698 5.87 17.32 -21.52
N VAL A 699 5.48 18.58 -21.64
CA VAL A 699 6.43 19.68 -21.78
C VAL A 699 6.13 20.80 -20.78
N GLY A 700 7.18 21.52 -20.41
CA GLY A 700 7.10 22.74 -19.63
C GLY A 700 8.47 23.36 -19.45
N SER A 701 8.52 24.68 -19.22
CA SER A 701 9.77 25.41 -19.02
C SER A 701 9.85 26.01 -17.61
N GLY A 702 11.05 26.13 -17.05
CA GLY A 702 11.25 26.57 -15.65
C GLY A 702 10.56 25.64 -14.63
N LEU A 703 9.81 26.21 -13.69
CA LEU A 703 9.03 25.43 -12.70
C LEU A 703 7.98 24.51 -13.35
N ASN A 704 7.46 24.87 -14.52
CA ASN A 704 6.56 23.99 -15.26
C ASN A 704 7.26 22.75 -15.83
N GLN A 705 8.59 22.75 -15.97
CA GLN A 705 9.36 21.54 -16.28
C GLN A 705 9.43 20.57 -15.08
N VAL A 706 9.33 21.10 -13.85
CA VAL A 706 9.18 20.26 -12.64
C VAL A 706 7.80 19.61 -12.66
N ALA A 707 6.76 20.38 -12.97
CA ALA A 707 5.41 19.83 -13.15
C ALA A 707 5.38 18.73 -14.22
N ALA A 708 5.98 19.00 -15.39
CA ALA A 708 6.06 18.04 -16.48
C ALA A 708 6.72 16.71 -16.05
N ALA A 709 7.81 16.79 -15.27
CA ALA A 709 8.52 15.62 -14.77
C ALA A 709 7.66 14.73 -13.85
N GLU A 710 6.82 15.33 -13.01
CA GLU A 710 5.90 14.60 -12.12
C GLU A 710 4.67 14.05 -12.86
N ILE A 711 4.07 14.85 -13.74
CA ILE A 711 2.91 14.42 -14.56
C ILE A 711 3.29 13.21 -15.42
N ARG A 712 4.50 13.22 -15.99
CA ARG A 712 5.07 12.07 -16.68
C ARG A 712 5.06 10.81 -15.81
N ILE A 713 5.50 10.91 -14.55
CA ILE A 713 5.54 9.75 -13.64
C ILE A 713 4.13 9.18 -13.48
N LYS A 714 3.12 10.01 -13.20
CA LYS A 714 1.74 9.51 -13.05
C LYS A 714 1.16 8.93 -14.33
N LEU A 715 1.39 9.56 -15.50
CA LEU A 715 0.95 9.00 -16.77
C LEU A 715 1.62 7.65 -17.04
N SER A 716 2.91 7.49 -16.71
CA SER A 716 3.62 6.22 -16.86
C SER A 716 3.13 5.15 -15.89
N GLU A 717 2.97 5.49 -14.61
CA GLU A 717 2.51 4.57 -13.56
C GLU A 717 1.07 4.10 -13.79
N LEU A 718 0.17 5.01 -14.18
CA LEU A 718 -1.26 4.70 -14.29
C LEU A 718 -1.68 4.24 -15.69
N CYS A 719 -1.05 4.74 -16.76
CA CYS A 719 -1.46 4.44 -18.14
C CYS A 719 -0.54 3.44 -18.85
N TYR A 720 0.56 3.04 -18.22
CA TYR A 720 1.58 2.13 -18.76
C TYR A 720 2.18 2.62 -20.08
N LYS A 721 2.44 3.93 -20.15
CA LYS A 721 3.06 4.61 -21.29
C LYS A 721 4.47 5.04 -20.95
N ALA A 722 5.42 4.82 -21.86
CA ALA A 722 6.67 5.54 -21.84
C ALA A 722 6.40 6.95 -22.32
N VAL A 723 6.61 7.94 -21.45
CA VAL A 723 6.29 9.34 -21.72
C VAL A 723 7.60 10.14 -21.59
N PRO A 724 8.11 10.79 -22.65
CA PRO A 724 9.25 11.69 -22.55
C PRO A 724 8.82 13.03 -21.92
N VAL A 725 9.81 13.74 -21.37
CA VAL A 725 9.66 15.10 -20.83
C VAL A 725 10.70 16.01 -21.45
N ASP A 726 10.24 17.13 -22.01
CA ASP A 726 11.07 18.15 -22.64
C ASP A 726 10.77 19.54 -22.10
N THR A 727 11.61 20.52 -22.41
CA THR A 727 11.18 21.92 -22.37
C THR A 727 10.28 22.21 -23.54
N THR A 728 9.36 23.17 -23.40
CA THR A 728 8.34 23.47 -24.41
C THR A 728 8.97 23.72 -25.78
N GLU A 729 9.97 24.58 -25.84
CA GLU A 729 10.62 24.99 -27.09
C GLU A 729 11.48 23.87 -27.70
N ASN A 730 11.98 22.94 -26.89
CA ASN A 730 12.88 21.89 -27.36
C ASN A 730 12.12 20.71 -28.01
N LYS A 731 10.82 20.59 -27.76
CA LYS A 731 9.97 19.54 -28.35
C LYS A 731 10.04 19.52 -29.89
N LYS A 732 10.10 20.69 -30.53
CA LYS A 732 10.23 20.81 -31.99
C LYS A 732 11.58 20.32 -32.54
N HIS A 733 12.59 20.20 -31.68
CA HIS A 733 13.93 19.74 -32.05
C HIS A 733 14.18 18.26 -31.77
N ILE A 734 13.26 17.56 -31.10
CA ILE A 734 13.43 16.16 -30.68
C ILE A 734 12.48 15.23 -31.44
N ASP A 735 11.18 15.25 -31.11
CA ASP A 735 10.22 14.23 -31.53
C ASP A 735 8.83 14.82 -31.87
N LEU A 736 8.78 16.05 -32.40
CA LEU A 736 7.54 16.65 -32.91
C LEU A 736 6.83 15.79 -33.97
N SER A 737 7.61 15.04 -34.75
CA SER A 737 7.12 14.11 -35.77
C SER A 737 6.40 12.88 -35.21
N ALA A 738 6.38 12.67 -33.90
CA ALA A 738 5.68 11.56 -33.26
C ALA A 738 4.14 11.74 -33.21
N GLU A 739 3.60 12.90 -33.61
CA GLU A 739 2.15 13.18 -33.62
C GLU A 739 1.42 12.87 -32.29
N SER A 740 2.15 13.13 -31.21
CA SER A 740 1.79 12.75 -29.85
C SER A 740 0.63 13.57 -29.29
N MET A 741 -0.02 13.03 -28.26
CA MET A 741 -0.71 13.87 -27.27
C MET A 741 0.36 14.61 -26.45
N ILE A 742 0.38 15.93 -26.48
CA ILE A 742 1.38 16.75 -25.77
C ILE A 742 0.69 17.46 -24.60
N VAL A 743 1.00 17.06 -23.36
CA VAL A 743 0.55 17.79 -22.18
C VAL A 743 1.49 18.97 -21.95
N VAL A 744 0.98 20.21 -22.10
CA VAL A 744 1.77 21.44 -22.01
C VAL A 744 1.48 22.11 -20.66
N CYS A 745 2.50 22.21 -19.80
CA CYS A 745 2.41 22.90 -18.52
C CYS A 745 2.69 24.39 -18.70
N ALA A 746 1.65 25.23 -18.57
CA ALA A 746 1.73 26.67 -18.82
C ALA A 746 1.12 27.53 -17.69
N ALA A 747 0.78 26.94 -16.54
CA ALA A 747 0.21 27.69 -15.42
C ALA A 747 1.21 28.70 -14.83
N GLY A 748 0.70 29.85 -14.38
CA GLY A 748 1.48 30.93 -13.76
C GLY A 748 2.41 31.68 -14.71
N VAL A 749 2.36 31.40 -16.02
CA VAL A 749 3.13 32.11 -17.04
C VAL A 749 2.30 33.29 -17.57
N GLY A 750 2.90 34.46 -17.67
CA GLY A 750 2.29 35.69 -18.20
C GLY A 750 3.26 36.47 -19.07
N GLY A 751 2.76 37.53 -19.73
CA GLY A 751 3.56 38.37 -20.64
C GLY A 751 4.10 37.60 -21.84
N GLY A 752 5.25 38.05 -22.38
CA GLY A 752 5.91 37.46 -23.55
C GLY A 752 6.13 35.95 -23.49
N PRO A 753 6.61 35.36 -22.37
CA PRO A 753 6.77 33.91 -22.28
C PRO A 753 5.49 33.10 -22.49
N ALA A 754 4.32 33.65 -22.15
CA ALA A 754 3.05 32.97 -22.41
C ALA A 754 2.68 33.00 -23.91
N ASP A 755 3.06 34.07 -24.61
CA ASP A 755 2.85 34.21 -26.04
C ASP A 755 3.80 33.29 -26.82
N ASP A 756 5.03 33.11 -26.34
CA ASP A 756 6.00 32.14 -26.87
C ASP A 756 5.47 30.70 -26.74
N ILE A 757 4.95 30.32 -25.56
CA ILE A 757 4.33 29.00 -25.37
C ILE A 757 3.11 28.82 -26.29
N ALA A 758 2.29 29.86 -26.48
CA ALA A 758 1.14 29.79 -27.38
C ALA A 758 1.57 29.56 -28.83
N ALA A 759 2.64 30.20 -29.28
CA ALA A 759 3.22 29.97 -30.61
C ALA A 759 3.75 28.53 -30.76
N GLU A 760 4.39 27.97 -29.73
CA GLU A 760 4.79 26.56 -29.75
C GLU A 760 3.59 25.61 -29.82
N VAL A 761 2.49 25.91 -29.10
CA VAL A 761 1.24 25.13 -29.19
C VAL A 761 0.64 25.16 -30.60
N GLU A 762 0.70 26.31 -31.29
CA GLU A 762 0.28 26.42 -32.69
C GLU A 762 1.15 25.54 -33.62
N ILE A 763 2.47 25.55 -33.41
CA ILE A 763 3.40 24.69 -34.14
C ILE A 763 3.05 23.21 -33.91
N PHE A 764 2.80 22.81 -32.66
CA PHE A 764 2.44 21.44 -32.32
C PHE A 764 1.17 20.98 -33.04
N ALA A 765 0.11 21.78 -32.96
CA ALA A 765 -1.17 21.48 -33.62
C ALA A 765 -1.04 21.42 -35.15
N ALA A 766 -0.26 22.33 -35.75
CA ALA A 766 -0.01 22.33 -37.20
C ALA A 766 0.70 21.06 -37.70
N HIS A 767 1.35 20.30 -36.80
CA HIS A 767 2.05 19.05 -37.10
C HIS A 767 1.31 17.82 -36.53
N HIS A 768 -0.04 17.86 -36.50
CA HIS A 768 -0.92 16.74 -36.11
C HIS A 768 -0.75 16.20 -34.66
N ASN A 769 0.01 16.90 -33.82
CA ASN A 769 0.00 16.62 -32.39
C ASN A 769 -1.34 17.11 -31.79
N ALA A 770 -1.70 16.57 -30.63
CA ALA A 770 -2.88 17.00 -29.88
C ALA A 770 -2.43 17.69 -28.58
N PRO A 771 -2.27 19.03 -28.56
CA PRO A 771 -1.84 19.74 -27.37
C PRO A 771 -2.98 19.79 -26.33
N VAL A 772 -2.68 19.35 -25.11
CA VAL A 772 -3.53 19.50 -23.93
C VAL A 772 -2.83 20.49 -23.00
N VAL A 773 -3.31 21.73 -22.95
CA VAL A 773 -2.62 22.82 -22.24
C VAL A 773 -3.20 23.00 -20.85
N ILE A 774 -2.36 22.85 -19.82
CA ILE A 774 -2.71 23.20 -18.44
C ILE A 774 -2.33 24.67 -18.22
N ALA A 775 -3.33 25.53 -18.04
CA ALA A 775 -3.14 26.98 -18.01
C ALA A 775 -3.96 27.65 -16.92
N THR A 776 -3.53 28.85 -16.50
CA THR A 776 -4.26 29.65 -15.52
C THR A 776 -5.67 30.00 -16.01
N GLU A 777 -6.64 29.95 -15.13
CA GLU A 777 -8.00 30.44 -15.41
C GLU A 777 -7.97 31.86 -16.00
N GLY A 778 -8.83 32.10 -16.99
CA GLY A 778 -8.88 33.37 -17.71
C GLY A 778 -7.85 33.51 -18.85
N THR A 779 -6.93 32.57 -19.04
CA THR A 779 -5.94 32.63 -20.16
C THR A 779 -6.24 31.68 -21.31
N ALA A 780 -7.35 30.93 -21.28
CA ALA A 780 -7.68 29.93 -22.29
C ALA A 780 -7.75 30.49 -23.73
N ALA A 781 -8.19 31.74 -23.89
CA ALA A 781 -8.28 32.40 -25.19
C ALA A 781 -6.94 32.60 -25.91
N ARG A 782 -5.80 32.43 -25.20
CA ARG A 782 -4.44 32.46 -25.76
C ARG A 782 -4.07 31.15 -26.46
N PHE A 783 -4.60 30.02 -26.01
CA PHE A 783 -4.23 28.69 -26.47
C PHE A 783 -5.27 28.10 -27.43
N ARG A 784 -5.66 28.86 -28.46
CA ARG A 784 -6.76 28.48 -29.38
C ARG A 784 -6.45 27.25 -30.24
N ALA A 785 -5.17 26.97 -30.47
CA ALA A 785 -4.71 25.79 -31.20
C ALA A 785 -4.61 24.53 -30.33
N ALA A 786 -4.86 24.64 -29.01
CA ALA A 786 -4.91 23.48 -28.14
C ALA A 786 -6.17 22.65 -28.43
N GLU A 787 -6.02 21.33 -28.45
CA GLU A 787 -7.15 20.39 -28.51
C GLU A 787 -8.02 20.53 -27.27
N HIS A 788 -7.37 20.66 -26.10
CA HIS A 788 -8.02 20.94 -24.83
C HIS A 788 -7.20 21.92 -24.00
N VAL A 789 -7.91 22.79 -23.27
CA VAL A 789 -7.31 23.63 -22.22
C VAL A 789 -7.88 23.21 -20.87
N LEU A 790 -7.00 22.85 -19.95
CA LEU A 790 -7.30 22.45 -18.59
C LEU A 790 -7.01 23.64 -17.66
N PRO A 791 -8.06 24.32 -17.13
CA PRO A 791 -7.86 25.51 -16.32
C PRO A 791 -7.36 25.16 -14.91
N VAL A 792 -6.51 26.02 -14.34
CA VAL A 792 -6.13 25.98 -12.92
C VAL A 792 -6.30 27.34 -12.24
N PRO A 793 -6.67 27.38 -10.94
CA PRO A 793 -6.85 28.63 -10.22
C PRO A 793 -5.60 29.53 -10.23
N PRO A 794 -5.76 30.87 -10.27
CA PRO A 794 -4.62 31.79 -10.21
C PRO A 794 -3.93 31.72 -8.84
N THR A 795 -2.60 31.77 -8.86
CA THR A 795 -1.75 31.75 -7.65
C THR A 795 -0.38 32.35 -7.95
N HIS A 796 0.42 32.55 -6.91
CA HIS A 796 1.79 33.01 -7.01
C HIS A 796 2.57 32.20 -8.06
N PRO A 797 3.34 32.84 -8.97
CA PRO A 797 4.07 32.13 -10.03
C PRO A 797 4.96 30.99 -9.54
N ALA A 798 5.56 31.13 -8.35
CA ALA A 798 6.38 30.08 -7.73
C ALA A 798 5.58 28.82 -7.29
N LEU A 799 4.25 28.90 -7.22
CA LEU A 799 3.35 27.81 -6.80
C LEU A 799 2.44 27.31 -7.93
N ALA A 800 2.28 28.05 -9.02
CA ALA A 800 1.32 27.69 -10.08
C ALA A 800 1.59 26.31 -10.70
N TRP A 801 2.86 25.92 -10.78
CA TRP A 801 3.27 24.59 -11.23
C TRP A 801 2.73 23.45 -10.34
N VAL A 802 2.50 23.70 -9.05
CA VAL A 802 1.89 22.71 -8.13
C VAL A 802 0.46 22.41 -8.57
N LEU A 803 -0.29 23.46 -8.94
CA LEU A 803 -1.65 23.30 -9.48
C LEU A 803 -1.63 22.64 -10.87
N SER A 804 -0.59 22.88 -11.68
CA SER A 804 -0.38 22.10 -12.91
C SER A 804 -0.25 20.60 -12.62
N VAL A 805 0.47 20.23 -11.57
CA VAL A 805 0.60 18.82 -11.17
C VAL A 805 -0.73 18.24 -10.71
N VAL A 806 -1.51 18.97 -9.91
CA VAL A 806 -2.86 18.53 -9.49
C VAL A 806 -3.74 18.24 -10.70
N ALA A 807 -3.80 19.18 -11.64
CA ALA A 807 -4.50 19.03 -12.91
C ALA A 807 -3.98 17.82 -13.72
N GLY A 808 -2.67 17.64 -13.80
CA GLY A 808 -2.06 16.52 -14.51
C GLY A 808 -2.26 15.17 -13.84
N HIS A 809 -2.32 15.11 -12.50
CA HIS A 809 -2.66 13.90 -11.74
C HIS A 809 -4.13 13.50 -11.99
N LEU A 810 -5.06 14.46 -11.96
CA LEU A 810 -6.46 14.25 -12.33
C LEU A 810 -6.56 13.75 -13.78
N PHE A 811 -5.88 14.41 -14.71
CA PHE A 811 -5.85 13.97 -16.11
C PHE A 811 -5.27 12.56 -16.27
N ALA A 812 -4.19 12.21 -15.58
CA ALA A 812 -3.61 10.87 -15.62
C ALA A 812 -4.57 9.80 -15.07
N TYR A 813 -5.29 10.09 -13.98
CA TYR A 813 -6.34 9.21 -13.46
C TYR A 813 -7.46 9.02 -14.50
N GLU A 814 -7.98 10.10 -15.09
CA GLU A 814 -9.04 10.01 -16.09
C GLU A 814 -8.59 9.28 -17.36
N CYS A 815 -7.32 9.44 -17.77
CA CYS A 815 -6.74 8.67 -18.88
C CYS A 815 -6.70 7.18 -18.54
N ALA A 816 -6.23 6.81 -17.34
CA ALA A 816 -6.18 5.41 -16.92
C ALA A 816 -7.58 4.80 -16.83
N ALA A 817 -8.54 5.54 -16.28
CA ALA A 817 -9.94 5.13 -16.17
C ALA A 817 -10.59 4.96 -17.54
N ALA A 818 -10.37 5.88 -18.49
CA ALA A 818 -10.90 5.77 -19.84
C ALA A 818 -10.31 4.55 -20.59
N ILE A 819 -9.02 4.26 -20.37
CA ILE A 819 -8.40 3.06 -20.93
C ILE A 819 -8.97 1.79 -20.29
N ASP A 820 -9.13 1.74 -18.97
CA ASP A 820 -9.71 0.59 -18.28
C ASP A 820 -11.16 0.32 -18.67
N GLU A 821 -11.97 1.38 -18.78
CA GLU A 821 -13.37 1.33 -19.24
C GLU A 821 -13.45 0.68 -20.63
N SER A 822 -12.48 0.95 -21.50
CA SER A 822 -12.41 0.35 -22.83
C SER A 822 -12.23 -1.18 -22.82
N ALA A 823 -11.69 -1.75 -21.73
CA ALA A 823 -11.52 -3.19 -21.56
C ALA A 823 -12.84 -3.93 -21.30
N SER A 824 -13.92 -3.23 -20.90
CA SER A 824 -15.20 -3.86 -20.53
C SER A 824 -15.76 -4.78 -21.62
N ALA A 825 -15.66 -4.38 -22.89
CA ALA A 825 -16.15 -5.19 -24.00
C ALA A 825 -15.40 -6.53 -24.14
N VAL A 826 -14.10 -6.53 -23.83
CA VAL A 826 -13.25 -7.73 -23.91
C VAL A 826 -13.42 -8.60 -22.66
N ARG A 827 -13.61 -7.98 -21.48
CA ARG A 827 -13.91 -8.70 -20.23
C ARG A 827 -15.22 -9.50 -20.35
N GLY A 828 -16.30 -8.86 -20.80
CA GLY A 828 -17.58 -9.56 -20.98
C GLY A 828 -17.48 -10.73 -21.98
N LEU A 829 -16.70 -10.56 -23.07
CA LEU A 829 -16.41 -11.65 -24.00
C LEU A 829 -15.65 -12.82 -23.36
N LEU A 830 -14.71 -12.52 -22.47
CA LEU A 830 -13.96 -13.54 -21.74
C LEU A 830 -14.85 -14.27 -20.73
N ASP A 831 -15.77 -13.55 -20.07
CA ASP A 831 -16.76 -14.12 -19.15
C ASP A 831 -17.71 -15.07 -19.88
N ASP A 832 -18.26 -14.64 -21.04
CA ASP A 832 -19.07 -15.48 -21.92
C ASP A 832 -18.31 -16.75 -22.36
N LEU A 833 -17.00 -16.65 -22.59
CA LEU A 833 -16.15 -17.78 -22.95
C LEU A 833 -15.77 -18.66 -21.75
N ASN A 834 -15.91 -18.19 -20.52
CA ASN A 834 -15.72 -19.02 -19.32
C ASN A 834 -17.02 -19.77 -18.96
N ASP A 835 -18.16 -19.36 -19.51
CA ASP A 835 -19.44 -20.03 -19.32
C ASP A 835 -19.57 -21.28 -20.21
N LEU A 836 -19.64 -22.45 -19.57
CA LEU A 836 -19.76 -23.73 -20.25
C LEU A 836 -21.08 -23.86 -21.02
N ASP A 837 -22.16 -23.22 -20.58
CA ASP A 837 -23.45 -23.26 -21.26
C ASP A 837 -23.42 -22.42 -22.53
N VAL A 838 -22.74 -21.28 -22.52
CA VAL A 838 -22.53 -20.46 -23.71
C VAL A 838 -21.71 -21.21 -24.76
N ILE A 839 -20.60 -21.83 -24.33
CA ILE A 839 -19.72 -22.62 -25.23
C ILE A 839 -20.47 -23.82 -25.83
N ARG A 840 -21.26 -24.54 -25.03
CA ARG A 840 -21.95 -25.76 -25.49
C ARG A 840 -23.10 -25.46 -26.43
N ASN A 841 -23.83 -24.37 -26.20
CA ASN A 841 -25.09 -24.14 -26.90
C ASN A 841 -24.96 -23.19 -28.10
N ALA A 842 -24.03 -22.23 -28.08
CA ALA A 842 -23.97 -21.21 -29.12
C ALA A 842 -22.57 -20.56 -29.29
N PRO A 843 -21.50 -21.33 -29.57
CA PRO A 843 -20.15 -20.76 -29.66
C PRO A 843 -20.00 -19.73 -30.79
N ARG A 844 -20.82 -19.83 -31.86
CA ARG A 844 -20.88 -18.82 -32.93
C ARG A 844 -21.44 -17.46 -32.48
N ALA A 845 -22.18 -17.39 -31.37
CA ALA A 845 -22.74 -16.14 -30.85
C ALA A 845 -21.64 -15.16 -30.42
N LEU A 846 -20.45 -15.65 -30.07
CA LEU A 846 -19.27 -14.84 -29.70
C LEU A 846 -18.75 -13.99 -30.87
N ALA A 847 -19.02 -14.35 -32.14
CA ALA A 847 -18.52 -13.61 -33.30
C ALA A 847 -19.10 -12.20 -33.41
N ALA A 848 -20.38 -12.00 -33.08
CA ALA A 848 -21.06 -10.71 -33.24
C ALA A 848 -20.52 -9.63 -32.28
N PRO A 849 -20.33 -9.89 -30.97
CA PRO A 849 -19.66 -8.94 -30.09
C PRO A 849 -18.20 -8.67 -30.49
N ILE A 850 -17.43 -9.68 -30.90
CA ILE A 850 -16.05 -9.48 -31.40
C ILE A 850 -16.06 -8.56 -32.64
N ARG A 851 -17.01 -8.73 -33.57
CA ARG A 851 -17.16 -7.86 -34.73
C ARG A 851 -17.44 -6.41 -34.35
N ARG A 852 -18.31 -6.17 -33.35
CA ARG A 852 -18.58 -4.80 -32.85
C ARG A 852 -17.32 -4.18 -32.23
N PHE A 853 -16.56 -4.97 -31.47
CA PHE A 853 -15.29 -4.53 -30.91
C PHE A 853 -14.28 -4.16 -32.01
N LEU A 854 -14.08 -5.03 -32.99
CA LEU A 854 -13.16 -4.77 -34.11
C LEU A 854 -13.58 -3.60 -35.00
N HIS A 855 -14.88 -3.29 -35.10
CA HIS A 855 -15.33 -2.08 -35.78
C HIS A 855 -14.80 -0.81 -35.10
N ARG A 856 -14.83 -0.75 -33.75
CA ARG A 856 -14.25 0.35 -32.98
C ARG A 856 -12.72 0.42 -33.11
N VAL A 857 -12.05 -0.72 -33.17
CA VAL A 857 -10.61 -0.77 -33.46
C VAL A 857 -10.32 -0.14 -34.83
N ARG A 858 -11.10 -0.48 -35.85
CA ARG A 858 -10.94 0.07 -37.21
C ARG A 858 -11.19 1.58 -37.33
N THR A 859 -11.95 2.19 -36.42
CA THR A 859 -12.19 3.64 -36.41
C THR A 859 -11.13 4.42 -35.63
N GLY A 860 -10.05 3.75 -35.21
CA GLY A 860 -8.93 4.34 -34.49
C GLY A 860 -9.20 4.58 -33.00
N GLU A 861 -10.28 4.02 -32.44
CA GLU A 861 -10.62 4.21 -31.03
C GLU A 861 -9.58 3.59 -30.09
N PHE A 862 -8.86 2.58 -30.55
CA PHE A 862 -7.90 1.79 -29.77
C PHE A 862 -6.44 1.91 -30.26
N ASP A 863 -6.14 2.77 -31.22
CA ASP A 863 -4.81 2.92 -31.84
C ASP A 863 -3.71 3.22 -30.82
N GLY A 864 -4.12 3.82 -29.70
CA GLY A 864 -3.27 4.16 -28.58
C GLY A 864 -3.01 3.01 -27.63
N VAL A 865 -3.83 1.96 -27.55
CA VAL A 865 -3.81 1.05 -26.40
C VAL A 865 -3.85 -0.44 -26.74
N LEU A 866 -4.42 -0.82 -27.88
CA LEU A 866 -4.46 -2.22 -28.33
C LEU A 866 -3.38 -2.44 -29.40
N SER A 867 -2.59 -3.50 -29.25
CA SER A 867 -1.59 -3.85 -30.24
C SER A 867 -2.23 -4.37 -31.53
N ALA A 868 -1.61 -4.04 -32.67
CA ALA A 868 -2.06 -4.53 -33.97
C ALA A 868 -2.06 -6.07 -34.03
N ALA A 869 -1.12 -6.72 -33.35
CA ALA A 869 -1.05 -8.17 -33.25
C ALA A 869 -2.31 -8.78 -32.60
N GLN A 870 -2.75 -8.24 -31.45
CA GLN A 870 -3.98 -8.74 -30.81
C GLN A 870 -5.22 -8.41 -31.64
N ALA A 871 -5.28 -7.22 -32.26
CA ALA A 871 -6.38 -6.86 -33.14
C ALA A 871 -6.53 -7.82 -34.34
N THR A 872 -5.41 -8.14 -35.02
CA THR A 872 -5.39 -9.10 -36.14
C THR A 872 -5.77 -10.50 -35.66
N ARG A 873 -5.19 -10.98 -34.55
CA ARG A 873 -5.49 -12.30 -34.00
C ARG A 873 -6.98 -12.47 -33.68
N LEU A 874 -7.61 -11.46 -33.06
CA LEU A 874 -9.05 -11.46 -32.79
C LEU A 874 -9.89 -11.43 -34.08
N ALA A 875 -9.42 -10.75 -35.14
CA ALA A 875 -10.10 -10.71 -36.43
C ALA A 875 -10.10 -12.08 -37.13
N ASP A 876 -8.98 -12.79 -37.07
CA ASP A 876 -8.83 -14.14 -37.63
C ASP A 876 -9.71 -15.14 -36.87
N LEU A 877 -9.66 -15.11 -35.53
CA LEU A 877 -10.48 -15.98 -34.68
C LEU A 877 -11.98 -15.73 -34.86
N ARG A 878 -12.40 -14.46 -34.99
CA ARG A 878 -13.79 -14.13 -35.35
C ARG A 878 -14.19 -14.77 -36.68
N SER A 879 -13.31 -14.73 -37.68
CA SER A 879 -13.58 -15.35 -38.98
C SER A 879 -13.72 -16.87 -38.87
N ALA A 880 -12.88 -17.52 -38.05
CA ALA A 880 -12.99 -18.95 -37.76
C ALA A 880 -14.32 -19.31 -37.09
N LEU A 881 -14.77 -18.50 -36.13
CA LEU A 881 -16.09 -18.67 -35.48
C LEU A 881 -17.25 -18.54 -36.48
N GLU A 882 -17.16 -17.65 -37.48
CA GLU A 882 -18.23 -17.43 -38.48
C GLU A 882 -18.28 -18.50 -39.57
N THR A 883 -17.14 -19.09 -39.95
CA THR A 883 -16.99 -19.94 -41.14
C THR A 883 -16.98 -21.45 -40.85
N GLY A 884 -16.74 -21.88 -39.60
CA GLY A 884 -16.65 -23.29 -39.22
C GLY A 884 -17.47 -23.68 -37.99
N GLU A 885 -17.39 -24.95 -37.57
CA GLU A 885 -17.72 -25.36 -36.20
C GLU A 885 -16.47 -25.13 -35.34
N PRO A 886 -16.50 -24.23 -34.34
CA PRO A 886 -15.31 -23.93 -33.55
C PRO A 886 -14.93 -25.13 -32.69
N ASP A 887 -13.71 -25.63 -32.90
CA ASP A 887 -13.14 -26.68 -32.07
C ASP A 887 -12.55 -26.11 -30.77
N ALA A 888 -12.11 -27.01 -29.89
CA ALA A 888 -11.50 -26.63 -28.61
C ALA A 888 -10.25 -25.75 -28.79
N ALA A 889 -9.46 -25.98 -29.84
CA ALA A 889 -8.24 -25.22 -30.10
C ALA A 889 -8.55 -23.76 -30.45
N VAL A 890 -9.58 -23.50 -31.27
CA VAL A 890 -10.04 -22.14 -31.58
C VAL A 890 -10.54 -21.42 -30.32
N LEU A 891 -11.27 -22.12 -29.44
CA LEU A 891 -11.78 -21.53 -28.21
C LEU A 891 -10.65 -21.23 -27.20
N ASP A 892 -9.66 -22.11 -27.08
CA ASP A 892 -8.49 -21.89 -26.23
C ASP A 892 -7.63 -20.73 -26.75
N GLU A 893 -7.42 -20.66 -28.06
CA GLU A 893 -6.69 -19.57 -28.71
C GLU A 893 -7.45 -18.23 -28.57
N LEU A 894 -8.78 -18.26 -28.66
CA LEU A 894 -9.63 -17.09 -28.38
C LEU A 894 -9.53 -16.65 -26.92
N ARG A 895 -9.52 -17.59 -25.97
CA ARG A 895 -9.32 -17.29 -24.55
C ARG A 895 -7.97 -16.62 -24.32
N ALA A 896 -6.92 -17.13 -24.95
CA ALA A 896 -5.58 -16.56 -24.87
C ALA A 896 -5.52 -15.15 -25.49
N ALA A 897 -6.15 -14.94 -26.66
CA ALA A 897 -6.19 -13.65 -27.33
C ALA A 897 -6.99 -12.59 -26.55
N LEU A 898 -8.18 -12.96 -26.04
CA LEU A 898 -9.00 -12.08 -25.20
C LEU A 898 -8.28 -11.74 -23.89
N THR A 899 -7.64 -12.73 -23.25
CA THR A 899 -6.83 -12.49 -22.04
C THR A 899 -5.68 -11.52 -22.32
N ALA A 900 -4.97 -11.70 -23.43
CA ALA A 900 -3.90 -10.78 -23.84
C ALA A 900 -4.43 -9.36 -24.10
N ALA A 901 -5.54 -9.22 -24.82
CA ALA A 901 -6.18 -7.93 -25.06
C ALA A 901 -6.67 -7.27 -23.75
N THR A 902 -7.29 -8.02 -22.83
CA THR A 902 -7.66 -7.53 -21.51
C THR A 902 -6.43 -7.04 -20.73
N ASN A 903 -5.30 -7.74 -20.84
CA ASN A 903 -4.05 -7.36 -20.19
C ASN A 903 -3.41 -6.08 -20.78
N GLU A 904 -3.68 -5.76 -22.05
CA GLU A 904 -3.25 -4.52 -22.71
C GLU A 904 -4.18 -3.35 -22.37
N LEU A 905 -5.47 -3.60 -22.17
CA LEU A 905 -6.50 -2.57 -21.94
C LEU A 905 -6.81 -2.30 -20.47
N THR A 906 -6.49 -3.21 -19.55
CA THR A 906 -6.75 -3.01 -18.12
C THR A 906 -5.72 -2.05 -17.51
N ARG A 907 -6.17 -1.16 -16.64
CA ARG A 907 -5.32 -0.34 -15.76
C ARG A 907 -5.65 -0.64 -14.32
N THR A 908 -4.67 -1.19 -13.61
CA THR A 908 -4.78 -1.28 -12.15
C THR A 908 -4.45 0.11 -11.63
N ILE A 909 -5.43 0.88 -11.16
CA ILE A 909 -5.19 2.29 -10.81
C ILE A 909 -4.56 2.43 -9.42
N ASP A 910 -4.99 1.61 -8.46
CA ASP A 910 -4.45 1.66 -7.09
C ASP A 910 -3.15 0.86 -6.91
N SER A 911 -2.89 -0.09 -7.80
CA SER A 911 -1.65 -0.85 -7.89
C SER A 911 -0.88 -0.52 -9.17
N VAL A 912 0.32 -1.05 -9.36
CA VAL A 912 1.07 -0.91 -10.62
C VAL A 912 1.36 -2.30 -11.17
N LYS A 913 1.18 -2.50 -12.49
CA LYS A 913 1.32 -3.82 -13.15
C LYS A 913 2.67 -4.50 -12.88
N HIS A 914 3.75 -3.72 -12.79
CA HIS A 914 5.11 -4.20 -12.48
C HIS A 914 5.90 -3.09 -11.75
N GLN A 915 6.36 -3.33 -10.52
CA GLN A 915 7.22 -2.40 -9.78
C GLN A 915 8.19 -3.17 -8.88
N ALA A 916 9.49 -3.09 -9.18
CA ALA A 916 10.51 -3.48 -8.20
C ALA A 916 10.80 -2.27 -7.30
N LYS A 917 10.58 -2.40 -5.99
CA LYS A 917 10.90 -1.37 -4.98
C LYS A 917 12.07 -1.81 -4.07
N THR A 918 13.01 -2.57 -4.60
CA THR A 918 14.08 -3.20 -3.83
C THR A 918 15.34 -2.36 -3.82
#